data_AF-A0AA91JVS9-F1
#
_entry.id   AF-A0AA91JVS9-F1
#
_cell.length_a   1.000
_cell.length_b   1.000
_cell.length_c   1.000
_cell.angle_alpha   90.00
_cell.angle_beta   90.00
_cell.angle_gamma   90.00
#
_symmetry.space_group_name_H-M   'P 1'
#
loop_
_entity.id
_entity.type
_entity.pdbx_description
1 polymer ?
#
loop_
_entity_poly.entity_id
_entity_poly.type
_entity_poly.pdbx_seq_one_letter_code
_entity_poly.pdbx_strand_id
1 'polypeptide(L)'
;MSYQFHQNSQASHQKSCPRDENTTLHQPMTASTGHRNRRFGVRLLQPLSLKTKVTLATAIGTVLSLATGTTAYPLAHQSTSQEINQVQQTRASALADFDNIVVKSNNRYQLVTDLPWKTPNSLPSFNREEIFAVKGATAFAPQQDLLLTLLIRTVLTALVVIAIAAFLYKWGIRPILNKTNAEGKLGQGEVDSDIDQGEDVGALGSKINLMADQLKVLVTEQAEQSRRLEAEAKRTQIFTDITLHIRQFLNQKDILQTTVDAIRNSLATERVVVYRFHQDGGGTVIAESVAADFPKTIDKQIDDPCFRERYVQQYKNGRVRAINNIYQANLTNCHIKTLEEFAVQANLVAPILQEKQLVGLLIAHQCSQPRTWQEWEINLFAQLAIQVGFALDQAALLEQLEVVSQEQRQQKEALQQKLVELVSSIEAVSEGDLTVKAEVAAGEIGIIADFFNSIIESLRQIVTVVKKAAQQVNVAVGENSGAVQLLAFEALKQTEQITRTLEDVNQMTLSIQAVADSAHQAKAVARTAFDIARASAEAMDSTVSSILNLKQTVTETANKVNRLGESSQEISVVVSLINKIALQTNLLSINATLEMTRVGDEGRGFVVVVEEIGELAAQSAQATTEIQQILENIQLGTSDVVKAMQTGSAQVVEGANLVKNAKLSLEQILELSRQIDQLVQSISSATVSQAQTSGTVAILMKEIAKVSERTSDSSGIVSGSLQKTLEIAQQLQKSVGVFKTGEQN
;
A
#
# COMPACT_ATOMS: atom_id res chain seq x y z
N MET A 1 -17.75 10.72 -37.87
CA MET A 1 -17.25 9.35 -38.16
C MET A 1 -16.96 8.68 -36.83
N SER A 2 -17.28 7.39 -36.69
CA SER A 2 -17.49 6.77 -35.38
C SER A 2 -17.20 5.26 -35.41
N TYR A 3 -16.66 4.70 -34.33
CA TYR A 3 -16.37 3.27 -34.06
C TYR A 3 -15.31 2.62 -34.99
N GLN A 4 -14.37 1.81 -34.48
CA GLN A 4 -14.64 0.49 -33.87
C GLN A 4 -13.63 0.05 -32.79
N PHE A 5 -14.17 -0.67 -31.81
CA PHE A 5 -13.44 -1.53 -30.86
C PHE A 5 -13.01 -2.84 -31.54
N HIS A 6 -11.92 -3.44 -31.07
CA HIS A 6 -11.71 -4.90 -31.18
C HIS A 6 -11.56 -5.51 -29.79
N GLN A 7 -12.59 -6.24 -29.36
CA GLN A 7 -12.44 -7.41 -28.51
C GLN A 7 -12.57 -8.64 -29.40
N ASN A 8 -11.83 -9.70 -29.09
CA ASN A 8 -12.31 -11.05 -29.40
C ASN A 8 -11.80 -12.01 -28.32
N SER A 9 -12.63 -12.97 -27.93
CA SER A 9 -12.40 -13.84 -26.77
C SER A 9 -13.00 -15.21 -27.02
N GLN A 10 -12.38 -16.25 -26.44
CA GLN A 10 -12.80 -17.65 -26.44
C GLN A 10 -12.63 -18.39 -27.81
N ALA A 11 -12.42 -19.71 -27.86
CA ALA A 11 -12.58 -20.72 -26.81
C ALA A 11 -11.59 -21.90 -26.90
N SER A 12 -11.43 -22.58 -25.75
CA SER A 12 -11.22 -24.03 -25.56
C SER A 12 -10.06 -24.79 -26.26
N HIS A 13 -9.19 -25.40 -25.45
CA HIS A 13 -9.17 -26.86 -25.30
C HIS A 13 -8.59 -27.28 -23.94
N GLN A 14 -8.91 -28.52 -23.51
CA GLN A 14 -8.73 -29.04 -22.15
C GLN A 14 -8.25 -30.51 -22.22
N LYS A 15 -7.57 -31.00 -21.16
CA LYS A 15 -7.02 -32.38 -20.96
C LYS A 15 -5.71 -32.66 -21.75
N SER A 16 -4.75 -33.47 -21.29
CA SER A 16 -4.57 -34.22 -20.02
C SER A 16 -3.10 -34.68 -19.87
N CYS A 17 -2.65 -34.96 -18.64
CA CYS A 17 -1.35 -35.63 -18.37
C CYS A 17 -1.27 -37.05 -18.95
N PRO A 18 -0.04 -37.58 -19.06
CA PRO A 18 0.24 -38.92 -18.58
C PRO A 18 1.43 -39.02 -17.58
N ARG A 19 1.28 -39.97 -16.66
CA ARG A 19 2.31 -40.72 -15.90
C ARG A 19 2.65 -41.99 -16.68
N ASP A 20 3.62 -42.86 -16.38
CA ASP A 20 4.67 -43.04 -15.36
C ASP A 20 5.71 -44.00 -15.99
N GLU A 21 6.91 -44.16 -15.41
CA GLU A 21 7.74 -45.39 -15.30
C GLU A 21 9.20 -44.99 -14.95
N ASN A 22 9.99 -45.70 -14.12
CA ASN A 22 9.74 -46.96 -13.42
C ASN A 22 10.61 -47.11 -12.12
N THR A 23 10.18 -48.01 -11.22
CA THR A 23 10.95 -48.84 -10.26
C THR A 23 11.65 -48.20 -9.03
N THR A 24 11.63 -48.76 -7.80
CA THR A 24 10.91 -49.91 -7.18
C THR A 24 11.04 -49.92 -5.64
N LEU A 25 10.00 -50.39 -4.91
CA LEU A 25 9.98 -51.14 -3.62
C LEU A 25 10.67 -50.53 -2.35
N HIS A 26 10.21 -50.69 -1.10
CA HIS A 26 9.23 -51.60 -0.49
C HIS A 26 8.52 -50.96 0.75
N GLN A 27 7.25 -51.32 0.97
CA GLN A 27 6.50 -51.28 2.26
C GLN A 27 6.64 -52.66 2.98
N PRO A 28 6.09 -52.94 4.21
CA PRO A 28 5.03 -52.24 4.96
C PRO A 28 5.21 -52.10 6.51
N MET A 29 4.18 -51.55 7.18
CA MET A 29 3.93 -51.77 8.62
C MET A 29 2.98 -52.96 8.85
N THR A 30 3.25 -53.78 9.85
CA THR A 30 2.23 -54.59 10.56
C THR A 30 2.58 -54.70 12.05
N ALA A 31 1.57 -54.82 12.91
CA ALA A 31 1.69 -54.71 14.35
C ALA A 31 1.72 -56.07 15.10
N SER A 32 2.01 -55.98 16.41
CA SER A 32 1.36 -56.74 17.51
C SER A 32 2.20 -57.72 18.35
N THR A 33 2.06 -57.52 19.67
CA THR A 33 2.10 -58.51 20.78
C THR A 33 3.41 -59.22 21.18
N GLY A 34 3.81 -58.99 22.44
CA GLY A 34 4.82 -59.78 23.19
C GLY A 34 5.07 -59.18 24.57
N HIS A 35 4.51 -59.75 25.65
CA HIS A 35 4.33 -59.07 26.94
C HIS A 35 5.22 -59.65 28.07
N ARG A 36 5.68 -58.79 28.99
CA ARG A 36 6.22 -59.07 30.35
C ARG A 36 7.66 -59.67 30.39
N ASN A 37 8.58 -59.12 31.18
CA ASN A 37 8.48 -59.26 32.64
C ASN A 37 9.07 -58.12 33.51
N ARG A 38 8.62 -58.12 34.78
CA ARG A 38 9.06 -57.33 35.96
C ARG A 38 10.32 -58.01 36.58
N ARG A 39 11.16 -57.46 37.50
CA ARG A 39 10.99 -56.45 38.60
C ARG A 39 12.36 -56.17 39.31
N PHE A 40 12.57 -54.98 39.92
CA PHE A 40 13.60 -54.58 40.95
C PHE A 40 15.12 -54.74 40.63
N GLY A 41 16.06 -53.89 41.09
CA GLY A 41 16.07 -52.66 41.93
C GLY A 41 17.54 -52.21 42.22
N VAL A 42 17.91 -51.18 43.02
CA VAL A 42 17.23 -50.04 43.66
C VAL A 42 18.28 -49.05 44.27
N ARG A 43 18.21 -47.73 43.96
CA ARG A 43 18.90 -46.56 44.64
C ARG A 43 20.46 -46.53 44.63
N LEU A 44 21.20 -45.42 44.87
CA LEU A 44 21.05 -44.03 45.43
C LEU A 44 22.14 -43.16 44.71
N LEU A 45 22.02 -41.87 44.34
CA LEU A 45 21.76 -40.61 45.08
C LEU A 45 21.31 -39.48 44.10
N GLN A 46 21.01 -38.27 44.62
CA GLN A 46 20.26 -37.18 43.94
C GLN A 46 21.16 -35.94 43.62
N PRO A 47 20.74 -34.96 42.77
CA PRO A 47 19.76 -33.95 43.23
C PRO A 47 18.78 -33.33 42.19
N LEU A 48 17.76 -32.66 42.75
CA LEU A 48 16.83 -31.65 42.17
C LEU A 48 15.78 -32.10 41.12
N SER A 49 14.51 -31.91 41.50
CA SER A 49 13.33 -32.25 40.69
C SER A 49 13.01 -31.23 39.59
N LEU A 50 12.37 -31.69 38.51
CA LEU A 50 11.96 -30.86 37.38
C LEU A 50 11.07 -29.67 37.78
N LYS A 51 10.22 -29.83 38.80
CA LYS A 51 9.40 -28.73 39.34
C LYS A 51 10.26 -27.58 39.87
N THR A 52 11.36 -27.88 40.56
CA THR A 52 12.26 -26.85 41.11
C THR A 52 12.97 -26.05 40.01
N LYS A 53 13.35 -26.71 38.91
CA LYS A 53 13.97 -26.05 37.74
C LYS A 53 12.98 -25.15 36.99
N VAL A 54 11.74 -25.61 36.80
CA VAL A 54 10.68 -24.80 36.16
C VAL A 54 10.34 -23.57 37.00
N THR A 55 10.18 -23.72 38.33
CA THR A 55 9.88 -22.58 39.21
C THR A 55 10.97 -21.51 39.20
N LEU A 56 12.25 -21.90 39.16
CA LEU A 56 13.37 -20.96 39.11
C LEU A 56 13.41 -20.19 37.78
N ALA A 57 13.15 -20.87 36.66
CA ALA A 57 13.10 -20.25 35.32
C ALA A 57 11.95 -19.23 35.19
N THR A 58 10.75 -19.55 35.70
CA THR A 58 9.65 -18.58 35.72
C THR A 58 9.92 -17.38 36.62
N ALA A 59 10.55 -17.58 37.79
CA ALA A 59 10.85 -16.50 38.72
C ALA A 59 11.83 -15.47 38.12
N ILE A 60 12.92 -15.95 37.50
CA ILE A 60 13.92 -15.09 36.84
C ILE A 60 13.29 -14.33 35.66
N GLY A 61 12.43 -14.98 34.87
CA GLY A 61 11.69 -14.33 33.78
C GLY A 61 10.78 -13.19 34.24
N THR A 62 10.01 -13.36 35.32
CA THR A 62 9.14 -12.30 35.84
C THR A 62 9.89 -11.11 36.44
N VAL A 63 11.03 -11.35 37.12
CA VAL A 63 11.82 -10.26 37.71
C VAL A 63 12.46 -9.39 36.62
N LEU A 64 12.91 -9.98 35.51
CA LEU A 64 13.47 -9.21 34.39
C LEU A 64 12.41 -8.39 33.64
N SER A 65 11.18 -8.90 33.50
CA SER A 65 10.06 -8.14 32.91
C SER A 65 9.51 -7.03 33.81
N LEU A 66 9.67 -7.16 35.12
CA LEU A 66 9.26 -6.12 36.07
C LEU A 66 10.26 -4.95 36.12
N ALA A 67 11.56 -5.22 35.93
CA ALA A 67 12.60 -4.20 35.92
C ALA A 67 12.54 -3.25 34.71
N THR A 68 12.08 -3.73 33.54
CA THR A 68 11.92 -2.90 32.33
C THR A 68 10.59 -2.14 32.28
N GLY A 69 9.58 -2.56 33.05
CA GLY A 69 8.29 -1.88 33.13
C GLY A 69 8.29 -0.62 34.02
N THR A 70 9.14 -0.56 35.04
CA THR A 70 9.13 0.52 36.05
C THR A 70 9.82 1.81 35.64
N THR A 71 10.59 1.82 34.56
CA THR A 71 11.29 3.03 34.06
C THR A 71 10.66 3.62 32.79
N ALA A 72 9.90 2.85 32.01
CA ALA A 72 9.26 3.32 30.78
C ALA A 72 7.87 3.97 30.99
N TYR A 73 7.17 3.63 32.08
CA TYR A 73 5.79 4.07 32.32
C TYR A 73 5.61 5.60 32.50
N PRO A 74 6.50 6.34 33.19
CA PRO A 74 6.35 7.79 33.37
C PRO A 74 6.53 8.60 32.07
N LEU A 75 7.39 8.13 31.17
CA LEU A 75 7.78 8.87 29.96
C LEU A 75 6.74 8.75 28.82
N ALA A 76 6.15 7.57 28.64
CA ALA A 76 5.13 7.35 27.61
C ALA A 76 3.78 8.04 27.95
N HIS A 77 3.44 8.16 29.25
CA HIS A 77 2.19 8.78 29.67
C HIS A 77 2.22 10.32 29.54
N GLN A 78 3.40 10.95 29.60
CA GLN A 78 3.52 12.41 29.53
C GLN A 78 3.36 12.95 28.10
N SER A 79 3.97 12.33 27.08
CA SER A 79 3.82 12.79 25.69
C SER A 79 2.40 12.55 25.15
N THR A 80 1.84 11.36 25.38
CA THR A 80 0.48 11.01 24.92
C THR A 80 -0.61 11.88 25.55
N SER A 81 -0.44 12.31 26.82
CA SER A 81 -1.35 13.26 27.47
C SER A 81 -1.26 14.68 26.90
N GLN A 82 -0.10 15.10 26.40
CA GLN A 82 0.07 16.42 25.78
C GLN A 82 -0.43 16.43 24.33
N GLU A 83 -0.15 15.38 23.54
CA GLU A 83 -0.65 15.28 22.16
C GLU A 83 -2.18 15.16 22.10
N ILE A 84 -2.82 14.39 23.01
CA ILE A 84 -4.28 14.29 23.03
C ILE A 84 -4.94 15.64 23.35
N ASN A 85 -4.37 16.42 24.26
CA ASN A 85 -4.88 17.77 24.57
C ASN A 85 -4.64 18.77 23.43
N GLN A 86 -3.48 18.72 22.75
CA GLN A 86 -3.23 19.56 21.57
C GLN A 86 -4.15 19.19 20.41
N VAL A 87 -4.34 17.90 20.11
CA VAL A 87 -5.26 17.46 19.05
C VAL A 87 -6.71 17.85 19.36
N GLN A 88 -7.14 17.87 20.63
CA GLN A 88 -8.47 18.40 20.99
C GLN A 88 -8.55 19.93 20.90
N GLN A 89 -7.53 20.68 21.30
CA GLN A 89 -7.53 22.15 21.14
C GLN A 89 -7.48 22.59 19.68
N THR A 90 -6.64 21.97 18.83
CA THR A 90 -6.55 22.28 17.40
C THR A 90 -7.81 21.89 16.63
N ARG A 91 -8.54 20.85 17.08
CA ARG A 91 -9.83 20.49 16.49
C ARG A 91 -10.98 21.37 17.01
N ALA A 92 -10.87 21.92 18.22
CA ALA A 92 -11.81 22.92 18.74
C ALA A 92 -11.69 24.27 18.03
N SER A 93 -10.48 24.71 17.65
CA SER A 93 -10.30 25.90 16.82
C SER A 93 -10.70 25.67 15.35
N ALA A 94 -10.41 24.52 14.76
CA ALA A 94 -10.83 24.17 13.40
C ALA A 94 -12.36 23.95 13.24
N LEU A 95 -13.11 23.84 14.35
CA LEU A 95 -14.57 23.78 14.38
C LEU A 95 -15.22 25.13 14.73
N ALA A 96 -14.44 26.18 15.01
CA ALA A 96 -14.94 27.53 15.25
C ALA A 96 -15.08 28.37 13.96
N ASP A 97 -14.56 27.88 12.83
CA ASP A 97 -14.44 28.61 11.55
C ASP A 97 -15.42 28.11 10.48
N PHE A 98 -16.46 27.37 10.89
CA PHE A 98 -17.61 26.99 10.06
C PHE A 98 -18.90 27.42 10.76
N ASP A 99 -19.58 28.42 10.20
CA ASP A 99 -20.92 28.84 10.63
C ASP A 99 -21.91 27.67 10.47
N ASN A 100 -22.20 26.97 11.56
CA ASN A 100 -23.15 25.86 11.60
C ASN A 100 -24.08 26.00 12.81
N ILE A 101 -25.36 26.24 12.51
CA ILE A 101 -26.41 26.47 13.51
C ILE A 101 -26.75 25.17 14.24
N VAL A 102 -26.29 25.04 15.49
CA VAL A 102 -26.66 23.92 16.37
C VAL A 102 -28.03 24.16 16.98
N VAL A 103 -29.09 23.58 16.41
CA VAL A 103 -30.42 23.59 17.04
C VAL A 103 -30.49 22.51 18.13
N LYS A 104 -30.55 22.95 19.39
CA LYS A 104 -30.65 22.08 20.57
C LYS A 104 -32.10 21.61 20.79
N SER A 105 -32.36 20.31 20.62
CA SER A 105 -33.59 19.67 21.10
C SER A 105 -33.28 18.34 21.79
N ASN A 106 -33.87 18.13 22.97
CA ASN A 106 -33.87 16.88 23.75
C ASN A 106 -32.52 16.12 23.86
N ASN A 107 -31.47 16.87 24.21
CA ASN A 107 -30.23 16.35 24.82
C ASN A 107 -29.43 15.32 24.01
N ARG A 108 -29.52 15.36 22.67
CA ARG A 108 -28.64 14.60 21.77
C ARG A 108 -28.17 15.48 20.62
N TYR A 109 -26.88 15.42 20.30
CA TYR A 109 -26.31 16.08 19.12
C TYR A 109 -26.54 15.19 17.90
N GLN A 110 -27.04 15.78 16.80
CA GLN A 110 -27.09 15.15 15.48
C GLN A 110 -26.31 16.03 14.50
N LEU A 111 -25.48 15.40 13.68
CA LEU A 111 -24.72 16.06 12.63
C LEU A 111 -25.56 16.07 11.36
N VAL A 112 -25.89 17.25 10.84
CA VAL A 112 -26.52 17.40 9.52
C VAL A 112 -25.43 17.79 8.54
N THR A 113 -25.07 16.86 7.64
CA THR A 113 -24.17 17.14 6.52
C THR A 113 -25.01 17.30 5.26
N ASP A 114 -25.09 18.51 4.74
CA ASP A 114 -25.73 18.75 3.45
C ASP A 114 -24.82 18.22 2.32
N LEU A 115 -25.39 17.46 1.38
CA LEU A 115 -24.69 16.89 0.24
C LEU A 115 -25.47 17.22 -1.04
N PRO A 116 -24.91 18.01 -1.97
CA PRO A 116 -25.64 18.44 -3.16
C PRO A 116 -25.70 17.32 -4.22
N TRP A 117 -26.74 16.49 -4.15
CA TRP A 117 -27.13 15.64 -5.28
C TRP A 117 -28.06 16.41 -6.23
N LYS A 118 -27.63 16.57 -7.49
CA LYS A 118 -28.49 17.05 -8.59
C LYS A 118 -28.92 15.89 -9.48
N THR A 119 -30.22 15.61 -9.52
CA THR A 119 -30.86 14.87 -10.62
C THR A 119 -31.49 15.83 -11.63
N PRO A 120 -31.68 15.44 -12.90
CA PRO A 120 -32.22 16.33 -13.94
C PRO A 120 -33.72 16.57 -13.79
N ASN A 121 -34.18 17.78 -14.11
CA ASN A 121 -35.60 18.16 -14.01
C ASN A 121 -36.46 17.53 -15.12
N SER A 122 -37.17 16.44 -14.80
CA SER A 122 -38.49 16.16 -15.39
C SER A 122 -39.30 15.15 -14.56
N LEU A 123 -40.59 15.48 -14.35
CA LEU A 123 -41.72 14.72 -13.77
C LEU A 123 -42.20 15.08 -12.35
N PRO A 124 -43.52 14.97 -12.07
CA PRO A 124 -44.18 15.63 -10.94
C PRO A 124 -44.44 14.72 -9.72
N SER A 125 -44.61 15.39 -8.58
CA SER A 125 -45.36 14.96 -7.38
C SER A 125 -45.22 13.49 -6.92
N PHE A 126 -44.31 13.24 -5.98
CA PHE A 126 -44.47 12.13 -5.04
C PHE A 126 -44.30 12.59 -3.60
N ASN A 127 -45.13 12.05 -2.72
CA ASN A 127 -45.22 12.38 -1.31
C ASN A 127 -44.97 11.10 -0.50
N ARG A 128 -43.85 11.03 0.23
CA ARG A 128 -43.73 10.24 1.47
C ARG A 128 -42.41 10.47 2.22
N GLU A 129 -42.53 10.39 3.54
CA GLU A 129 -41.44 10.27 4.49
C GLU A 129 -40.74 8.92 4.32
N GLU A 130 -39.43 8.89 4.14
CA GLU A 130 -38.63 7.71 4.48
C GLU A 130 -37.22 8.14 4.93
N ILE A 131 -37.08 8.34 6.24
CA ILE A 131 -35.82 8.73 6.87
C ILE A 131 -34.93 7.49 6.97
N PHE A 132 -33.93 7.38 6.08
CA PHE A 132 -32.85 6.40 6.22
C PHE A 132 -31.88 6.79 7.35
N ALA A 133 -32.37 6.69 8.58
CA ALA A 133 -31.55 6.79 9.78
C ALA A 133 -30.66 5.54 9.89
N VAL A 134 -29.41 5.63 9.40
CA VAL A 134 -28.39 4.62 9.68
C VAL A 134 -28.13 4.61 11.19
N LYS A 135 -28.66 3.59 11.87
CA LYS A 135 -28.46 3.36 13.29
C LYS A 135 -26.95 3.28 13.58
N GLY A 136 -26.41 4.25 14.33
CA GLY A 136 -24.98 4.33 14.68
C GLY A 136 -24.40 3.15 15.49
N ALA A 137 -25.15 2.06 15.67
CA ALA A 137 -24.71 0.82 16.31
C ALA A 137 -23.90 -0.08 15.36
N THR A 138 -23.98 0.08 14.03
CA THR A 138 -23.25 -0.77 13.07
C THR A 138 -21.89 -0.21 12.65
N ALA A 139 -21.58 1.05 12.91
CA ALA A 139 -20.30 1.67 12.58
C ALA A 139 -19.17 1.38 13.60
N PHE A 140 -19.51 0.90 14.80
CA PHE A 140 -18.57 0.75 15.93
C PHE A 140 -18.53 -0.64 16.56
N ALA A 141 -19.19 -1.65 15.95
CA ALA A 141 -19.18 -3.02 16.44
C ALA A 141 -17.77 -3.62 16.68
N PRO A 142 -16.74 -3.37 15.84
CA PRO A 142 -15.39 -3.89 16.08
C PRO A 142 -14.66 -3.26 17.28
N GLN A 143 -15.03 -2.04 17.67
CA GLN A 143 -14.34 -1.32 18.77
C GLN A 143 -14.90 -1.68 20.15
N GLN A 144 -16.18 -2.01 20.26
CA GLN A 144 -16.76 -2.44 21.55
C GLN A 144 -16.26 -3.84 21.98
N ASP A 145 -16.07 -4.74 21.02
CA ASP A 145 -15.53 -6.09 21.28
C ASP A 145 -14.06 -6.04 21.74
N LEU A 146 -13.27 -5.11 21.19
CA LEU A 146 -11.88 -4.88 21.61
C LEU A 146 -11.79 -4.35 23.05
N LEU A 147 -12.68 -3.42 23.44
CA LEU A 147 -12.75 -2.87 24.79
C LEU A 147 -13.21 -3.91 25.82
N LEU A 148 -14.21 -4.74 25.46
CA LEU A 148 -14.71 -5.80 26.33
C LEU A 148 -13.64 -6.89 26.53
N THR A 149 -12.93 -7.30 25.48
CA THR A 149 -11.83 -8.27 25.59
C THR A 149 -10.61 -7.71 26.34
N LEU A 150 -10.31 -6.41 26.24
CA LEU A 150 -9.31 -5.74 27.08
C LEU A 150 -9.71 -5.72 28.55
N LEU A 151 -10.96 -5.35 28.89
CA LEU A 151 -11.46 -5.35 30.27
C LEU A 151 -11.50 -6.76 30.87
N ILE A 152 -11.95 -7.77 30.12
CA ILE A 152 -11.94 -9.16 30.60
C ILE A 152 -10.50 -9.62 30.84
N ARG A 153 -9.55 -9.30 29.96
CA ARG A 153 -8.13 -9.66 30.14
C ARG A 153 -7.48 -8.97 31.33
N THR A 154 -7.74 -7.68 31.57
CA THR A 154 -7.15 -6.95 32.72
C THR A 154 -7.75 -7.37 34.06
N VAL A 155 -9.04 -7.73 34.11
CA VAL A 155 -9.64 -8.34 35.30
C VAL A 155 -9.07 -9.75 35.55
N LEU A 156 -8.84 -10.55 34.49
CA LEU A 156 -8.24 -11.88 34.62
C LEU A 156 -6.81 -11.81 35.17
N THR A 157 -5.97 -10.90 34.66
CA THR A 157 -4.58 -10.77 35.14
C THR A 157 -4.52 -10.26 36.58
N ALA A 158 -5.39 -9.32 36.96
CA ALA A 158 -5.50 -8.87 38.35
C ALA A 158 -5.87 -10.02 39.31
N LEU A 159 -6.85 -10.86 38.95
CA LEU A 159 -7.24 -12.04 39.73
C LEU A 159 -6.11 -13.08 39.85
N VAL A 160 -5.35 -13.31 38.78
CA VAL A 160 -4.18 -14.21 38.81
C VAL A 160 -3.07 -13.68 39.72
N VAL A 161 -2.79 -12.37 39.69
CA VAL A 161 -1.80 -11.75 40.60
C VAL A 161 -2.24 -11.85 42.07
N ILE A 162 -3.52 -11.61 42.37
CA ILE A 162 -4.09 -11.77 43.72
C ILE A 162 -4.01 -13.24 44.18
N ALA A 163 -4.31 -14.20 43.30
CA ALA A 163 -4.19 -15.62 43.60
C ALA A 163 -2.73 -16.05 43.88
N ILE A 164 -1.76 -15.54 43.11
CA ILE A 164 -0.33 -15.78 43.32
C ILE A 164 0.15 -15.15 44.64
N ALA A 165 -0.27 -13.91 44.95
CA ALA A 165 0.05 -13.25 46.22
C ALA A 165 -0.50 -14.02 47.43
N ALA A 166 -1.77 -14.47 47.36
CA ALA A 166 -2.39 -15.29 48.39
C ALA A 166 -1.70 -16.66 48.55
N PHE A 167 -1.25 -17.27 47.43
CA PHE A 167 -0.50 -18.53 47.44
C PHE A 167 0.88 -18.35 48.09
N LEU A 168 1.64 -17.32 47.74
CA LEU A 168 2.94 -16.99 48.34
C LEU A 168 2.83 -16.68 49.83
N TYR A 169 1.80 -15.95 50.26
CA TYR A 169 1.54 -15.68 51.68
C TYR A 169 1.23 -16.98 52.45
N LYS A 170 0.38 -17.85 51.90
CA LYS A 170 -0.10 -19.08 52.56
C LYS A 170 0.92 -20.21 52.57
N TRP A 171 1.76 -20.36 51.55
CA TRP A 171 2.74 -21.45 51.43
C TRP A 171 4.20 -21.04 51.64
N GLY A 172 4.59 -19.80 51.32
CA GLY A 172 5.97 -19.33 51.41
C GLY A 172 6.32 -18.65 52.73
N ILE A 173 5.49 -17.70 53.17
CA ILE A 173 5.87 -16.78 54.27
C ILE A 173 5.46 -17.30 55.65
N ARG A 174 4.26 -17.90 55.77
CA ARG A 174 3.74 -18.41 57.05
C ARG A 174 4.62 -19.45 57.78
N PRO A 175 5.34 -20.39 57.13
CA PRO A 175 6.17 -21.35 57.85
C PRO A 175 7.56 -20.81 58.27
N ILE A 176 7.98 -19.64 57.79
CA ILE A 176 9.33 -19.09 58.04
C ILE A 176 9.37 -18.23 59.32
N LEU A 177 8.26 -17.58 59.70
CA LEU A 177 8.20 -16.71 60.89
C LEU A 177 7.91 -17.45 62.22
N ASN A 178 7.61 -18.76 62.17
CA ASN A 178 7.26 -19.56 63.36
C ASN A 178 8.35 -20.57 63.79
N LYS A 179 9.62 -20.39 63.37
CA LYS A 179 10.75 -21.27 63.75
C LYS A 179 12.04 -20.52 64.14
N THR A 180 11.90 -19.34 64.74
CA THR A 180 13.01 -18.57 65.32
C THR A 180 12.58 -17.89 66.62
N ASN A 181 12.29 -18.69 67.66
CA ASN A 181 12.30 -18.28 69.08
C ASN A 181 12.09 -19.49 70.02
N ALA A 182 13.16 -20.26 70.23
CA ALA A 182 13.38 -21.25 71.30
C ALA A 182 14.80 -21.83 71.08
N GLU A 183 15.75 -21.88 72.01
CA GLU A 183 15.91 -21.37 73.38
C GLU A 183 17.41 -21.04 73.57
N GLY A 184 17.80 -20.26 74.59
CA GLY A 184 19.23 -20.16 74.97
C GLY A 184 19.72 -18.84 75.57
N LYS A 185 19.31 -18.52 76.81
CA LYS A 185 20.04 -17.58 77.70
C LYS A 185 19.92 -17.95 79.18
N LEU A 186 20.74 -18.91 79.60
CA LEU A 186 21.24 -19.14 80.97
C LEU A 186 22.57 -19.89 80.78
N GLY A 187 23.69 -19.56 81.40
CA GLY A 187 24.09 -18.34 82.11
C GLY A 187 25.62 -18.20 81.96
N GLN A 188 26.17 -17.01 82.16
CA GLN A 188 27.64 -16.85 82.19
C GLN A 188 28.17 -17.47 83.49
N GLY A 189 29.21 -18.30 83.38
CA GLY A 189 29.90 -18.84 84.55
C GLY A 189 30.98 -17.89 85.04
N GLU A 190 31.48 -18.16 86.24
CA GLU A 190 32.78 -17.66 86.70
C GLU A 190 33.45 -18.77 87.51
N VAL A 191 34.77 -18.83 87.42
CA VAL A 191 35.65 -19.83 88.03
C VAL A 191 36.44 -19.10 89.11
N ASP A 192 36.57 -19.65 90.32
CA ASP A 192 37.86 -20.17 90.82
C ASP A 192 37.75 -20.79 92.24
N SER A 193 38.79 -21.54 92.62
CA SER A 193 39.40 -21.81 93.96
C SER A 193 38.50 -21.87 95.22
N ASP A 194 38.74 -22.78 96.17
CA ASP A 194 39.99 -22.79 96.96
C ASP A 194 40.36 -24.14 97.60
N ILE A 195 41.52 -24.13 98.26
CA ILE A 195 42.33 -25.22 98.83
C ILE A 195 41.90 -25.50 100.29
N ASP A 196 42.07 -26.74 100.79
CA ASP A 196 43.09 -27.08 101.83
C ASP A 196 42.78 -28.30 102.74
N GLN A 197 43.89 -28.96 103.13
CA GLN A 197 44.22 -29.79 104.31
C GLN A 197 43.19 -30.64 105.09
N GLY A 198 43.68 -31.84 105.48
CA GLY A 198 43.77 -32.19 106.90
C GLY A 198 43.35 -33.61 107.30
N GLU A 199 44.34 -34.42 107.71
CA GLU A 199 44.36 -35.53 108.71
C GLU A 199 43.04 -36.24 109.11
N ASP A 200 43.01 -37.58 109.26
CA ASP A 200 43.85 -38.25 110.27
C ASP A 200 44.04 -39.77 110.05
N VAL A 201 45.11 -40.33 110.62
CA VAL A 201 45.52 -41.75 110.47
C VAL A 201 45.29 -42.53 111.77
N GLY A 202 44.30 -43.44 111.81
CA GLY A 202 43.93 -44.06 113.10
C GLY A 202 43.19 -45.41 113.12
N ALA A 203 43.09 -46.18 112.02
CA ALA A 203 42.35 -47.46 112.05
C ALA A 203 42.93 -48.59 111.15
N LEU A 204 44.22 -48.54 110.83
CA LEU A 204 44.83 -49.34 109.74
C LEU A 204 45.50 -50.67 110.17
N GLY A 205 45.47 -51.03 111.46
CA GLY A 205 46.36 -52.07 112.00
C GLY A 205 46.02 -53.54 111.71
N SER A 206 44.74 -53.95 111.75
CA SER A 206 44.38 -55.37 112.01
C SER A 206 43.48 -56.07 110.98
N LYS A 207 43.08 -55.40 109.88
CA LYS A 207 42.31 -56.03 108.79
C LYS A 207 43.07 -56.20 107.47
N ILE A 208 44.26 -55.60 107.32
CA ILE A 208 45.09 -55.74 106.11
C ILE A 208 45.58 -57.18 105.88
N ASN A 209 45.94 -57.90 106.95
CA ASN A 209 46.52 -59.25 106.83
C ASN A 209 45.54 -60.34 106.35
N LEU A 210 44.23 -60.05 106.26
CA LEU A 210 43.24 -60.98 105.68
C LEU A 210 42.89 -60.66 104.21
N MET A 211 43.40 -59.55 103.66
CA MET A 211 43.21 -59.17 102.25
C MET A 211 44.47 -59.35 101.39
N ALA A 212 45.65 -59.51 102.01
CA ALA A 212 46.93 -59.61 101.31
C ALA A 212 47.09 -60.85 100.41
N ASP A 213 46.50 -62.00 100.77
CA ASP A 213 46.62 -63.24 99.99
C ASP A 213 45.64 -63.31 98.80
N GLN A 214 44.47 -62.67 98.89
CA GLN A 214 43.51 -62.65 97.76
C GLN A 214 43.88 -61.64 96.67
N LEU A 215 44.63 -60.59 97.00
CA LEU A 215 45.05 -59.56 96.03
C LEU A 215 46.19 -60.03 95.11
N LYS A 216 46.97 -61.04 95.52
CA LYS A 216 48.18 -61.48 94.81
C LYS A 216 47.92 -62.20 93.48
N VAL A 217 46.70 -62.70 93.27
CA VAL A 217 46.28 -63.39 92.03
C VAL A 217 45.65 -62.41 91.02
N LEU A 218 44.91 -61.40 91.51
CA LEU A 218 44.23 -60.40 90.65
C LEU A 218 45.17 -59.35 90.05
N VAL A 219 46.21 -58.93 90.78
CA VAL A 219 47.17 -57.90 90.30
C VAL A 219 48.05 -58.41 89.15
N THR A 220 48.32 -59.72 89.08
CA THR A 220 49.15 -60.30 88.01
C THR A 220 48.46 -60.36 86.65
N GLU A 221 47.13 -60.56 86.58
CA GLU A 221 46.41 -60.62 85.29
C GLU A 221 46.23 -59.22 84.67
N GLN A 222 45.92 -58.21 85.47
CA GLN A 222 45.66 -56.85 84.99
C GLN A 222 46.91 -56.17 84.39
N ALA A 223 48.10 -56.48 84.92
CA ALA A 223 49.38 -55.98 84.42
C ALA A 223 49.85 -56.62 83.09
N GLU A 224 49.26 -57.73 82.66
CA GLU A 224 49.42 -58.26 81.30
C GLU A 224 48.42 -57.64 80.31
N GLN A 225 47.15 -57.46 80.70
CA GLN A 225 46.15 -56.86 79.82
C GLN A 225 46.53 -55.43 79.38
N SER A 226 47.01 -54.59 80.30
CA SER A 226 47.41 -53.21 79.95
C SER A 226 48.57 -53.19 78.95
N ARG A 227 49.56 -54.09 79.08
CA ARG A 227 50.68 -54.22 78.13
C ARG A 227 50.25 -54.76 76.76
N ARG A 228 49.21 -55.59 76.69
CA ARG A 228 48.63 -56.04 75.40
C ARG A 228 47.91 -54.89 74.68
N LEU A 229 47.12 -54.10 75.40
CA LEU A 229 46.41 -52.93 74.86
C LEU A 229 47.38 -51.85 74.34
N GLU A 230 48.44 -51.52 75.09
CA GLU A 230 49.47 -50.57 74.63
C GLU A 230 50.18 -51.04 73.35
N ALA A 231 50.49 -52.34 73.25
CA ALA A 231 51.10 -52.92 72.04
C ALA A 231 50.16 -52.86 70.83
N GLU A 232 48.85 -53.02 71.02
CA GLU A 232 47.84 -52.95 69.97
C GLU A 232 47.54 -51.51 69.53
N ALA A 233 47.49 -50.56 70.48
CA ALA A 233 47.38 -49.13 70.20
C ALA A 233 48.57 -48.62 69.37
N LYS A 234 49.81 -49.00 69.74
CA LYS A 234 51.02 -48.59 69.03
C LYS A 234 51.07 -49.11 67.58
N ARG A 235 50.59 -50.34 67.34
CA ARG A 235 50.45 -50.91 65.97
C ARG A 235 49.42 -50.14 65.13
N THR A 236 48.28 -49.81 65.74
CA THR A 236 47.20 -49.06 65.08
C THR A 236 47.64 -47.63 64.74
N GLN A 237 48.43 -47.00 65.62
CA GLN A 237 49.02 -45.69 65.38
C GLN A 237 49.97 -45.69 64.16
N ILE A 238 50.87 -46.68 64.07
CA ILE A 238 51.79 -46.84 62.92
C ILE A 238 51.00 -47.00 61.60
N PHE A 239 49.98 -47.86 61.58
CA PHE A 239 49.14 -48.02 60.38
C PHE A 239 48.47 -46.70 59.97
N THR A 240 47.92 -45.96 60.94
CA THR A 240 47.21 -44.71 60.71
C THR A 240 48.14 -43.62 60.18
N ASP A 241 49.33 -43.48 60.78
CA ASP A 241 50.32 -42.47 60.41
C ASP A 241 50.85 -42.69 58.97
N ILE A 242 51.21 -43.93 58.62
CA ILE A 242 51.63 -44.27 57.25
C ILE A 242 50.47 -44.03 56.27
N THR A 243 49.24 -44.43 56.62
CA THR A 243 48.06 -44.23 55.74
C THR A 243 47.75 -42.75 55.50
N LEU A 244 47.93 -41.89 56.50
CA LEU A 244 47.77 -40.45 56.36
C LEU A 244 48.84 -39.86 55.43
N HIS A 245 50.12 -40.23 55.60
CA HIS A 245 51.21 -39.78 54.73
C HIS A 245 51.01 -40.21 53.27
N ILE A 246 50.56 -41.46 53.02
CA ILE A 246 50.28 -41.97 51.67
C ILE A 246 49.17 -41.16 50.98
N ARG A 247 48.13 -40.74 51.72
CA ARG A 247 46.97 -40.02 51.17
C ARG A 247 47.16 -38.50 50.99
N GLN A 248 48.27 -37.93 51.43
CA GLN A 248 48.55 -36.50 51.25
C GLN A 248 48.99 -36.16 49.81
N PHE A 249 49.48 -37.14 49.06
CA PHE A 249 49.98 -36.97 47.70
C PHE A 249 48.91 -37.35 46.67
N LEU A 250 48.78 -36.52 45.63
CA LEU A 250 47.82 -36.73 44.53
C LEU A 250 48.51 -37.22 43.24
N ASN A 251 49.83 -37.43 43.27
CA ASN A 251 50.62 -37.94 42.16
C ASN A 251 51.12 -39.36 42.47
N GLN A 252 50.92 -40.28 41.52
CA GLN A 252 51.36 -41.68 41.60
C GLN A 252 52.84 -41.84 42.06
N LYS A 253 53.76 -41.00 41.58
CA LYS A 253 55.18 -41.13 41.90
C LYS A 253 55.47 -40.89 43.38
N ASP A 254 54.88 -39.84 43.93
CA ASP A 254 55.12 -39.40 45.30
C ASP A 254 54.44 -40.36 46.30
N ILE A 255 53.22 -40.81 45.99
CA ILE A 255 52.50 -41.87 46.72
C ILE A 255 53.40 -43.10 46.92
N LEU A 256 54.03 -43.58 45.85
CA LEU A 256 54.81 -44.82 45.86
C LEU A 256 56.16 -44.69 46.59
N GLN A 257 56.85 -43.56 46.42
CA GLN A 257 58.13 -43.34 47.11
C GLN A 257 57.92 -43.12 48.62
N THR A 258 56.96 -42.28 49.02
CA THR A 258 56.63 -42.07 50.44
C THR A 258 56.20 -43.36 51.12
N THR A 259 55.48 -44.24 50.40
CA THR A 259 55.11 -45.59 50.89
C THR A 259 56.33 -46.41 51.31
N VAL A 260 57.32 -46.59 50.41
CA VAL A 260 58.46 -47.47 50.70
C VAL A 260 59.33 -46.93 51.83
N ASP A 261 59.50 -45.61 51.92
CA ASP A 261 60.26 -44.96 52.99
C ASP A 261 59.56 -45.10 54.35
N ALA A 262 58.26 -44.81 54.43
CA ALA A 262 57.48 -44.93 55.66
C ALA A 262 57.44 -46.36 56.20
N ILE A 263 57.30 -47.35 55.31
CA ILE A 263 57.23 -48.77 55.68
C ILE A 263 58.59 -49.32 56.13
N ARG A 264 59.70 -48.95 55.45
CA ARG A 264 61.04 -49.40 55.84
C ARG A 264 61.39 -48.93 57.24
N ASN A 265 61.12 -47.66 57.54
CA ASN A 265 61.36 -47.08 58.86
C ASN A 265 60.47 -47.72 59.94
N SER A 266 59.20 -48.00 59.63
CA SER A 266 58.23 -48.51 60.60
C SER A 266 58.37 -50.00 60.92
N LEU A 267 58.77 -50.83 59.95
CA LEU A 267 59.08 -52.25 60.18
C LEU A 267 60.53 -52.49 60.61
N ALA A 268 61.39 -51.46 60.62
CA ALA A 268 62.83 -51.59 60.84
C ALA A 268 63.44 -52.72 59.96
N THR A 269 63.12 -52.68 58.67
CA THR A 269 63.65 -53.60 57.65
C THR A 269 64.74 -52.93 56.82
N GLU A 270 65.58 -53.70 56.15
CA GLU A 270 66.76 -53.14 55.45
C GLU A 270 66.44 -52.70 54.03
N ARG A 271 65.43 -53.27 53.38
CA ARG A 271 64.90 -52.80 52.09
C ARG A 271 63.38 -52.91 52.05
N VAL A 272 62.70 -51.93 51.44
CA VAL A 272 61.31 -52.04 50.99
C VAL A 272 61.23 -51.53 49.54
N VAL A 273 60.53 -52.25 48.67
CA VAL A 273 60.38 -51.91 47.25
C VAL A 273 58.94 -52.08 46.78
N VAL A 274 58.57 -51.33 45.74
CA VAL A 274 57.39 -51.62 44.91
C VAL A 274 57.87 -52.13 43.56
N TYR A 275 57.47 -53.34 43.21
CA TYR A 275 57.70 -53.99 41.93
C TYR A 275 56.44 -53.89 41.07
N ARG A 276 56.55 -53.31 39.87
CA ARG A 276 55.45 -53.21 38.89
C ARG A 276 55.60 -54.29 37.83
N PHE A 277 54.50 -54.97 37.52
CA PHE A 277 54.45 -55.91 36.40
C PHE A 277 54.33 -55.15 35.07
N HIS A 278 55.05 -55.63 34.06
CA HIS A 278 54.89 -55.22 32.66
C HIS A 278 53.93 -56.18 31.95
N GLN A 279 53.43 -55.79 30.78
CA GLN A 279 52.49 -56.61 29.99
C GLN A 279 53.13 -57.89 29.40
N ASP A 280 54.46 -57.93 29.31
CA ASP A 280 55.24 -59.09 28.86
C ASP A 280 55.49 -60.15 29.96
N GLY A 281 55.08 -59.87 31.20
CA GLY A 281 55.24 -60.75 32.35
C GLY A 281 56.59 -60.66 33.06
N GLY A 282 57.48 -59.76 32.64
CA GLY A 282 58.55 -59.25 33.49
C GLY A 282 58.06 -58.13 34.42
N GLY A 283 58.97 -57.47 35.10
CA GLY A 283 58.64 -56.31 35.93
C GLY A 283 59.86 -55.55 36.43
N THR A 284 59.63 -54.33 36.89
CA THR A 284 60.67 -53.37 37.32
C THR A 284 60.34 -52.82 38.70
N VAL A 285 61.36 -52.62 39.52
CA VAL A 285 61.22 -51.87 40.78
C VAL A 285 61.04 -50.38 40.47
N ILE A 286 59.87 -49.83 40.82
CA ILE A 286 59.47 -48.45 40.52
C ILE A 286 59.59 -47.49 41.72
N ALA A 287 59.79 -48.03 42.92
CA ALA A 287 60.07 -47.30 44.14
C ALA A 287 60.91 -48.18 45.08
N GLU A 288 61.91 -47.61 45.75
CA GLU A 288 62.79 -48.32 46.67
C GLU A 288 63.15 -47.42 47.86
N SER A 289 63.18 -48.02 49.05
CA SER A 289 63.88 -47.51 50.21
C SER A 289 64.84 -48.60 50.69
N VAL A 290 66.10 -48.27 50.95
CA VAL A 290 67.15 -49.24 51.31
C VAL A 290 68.15 -48.64 52.30
N ALA A 291 68.67 -49.46 53.22
CA ALA A 291 69.77 -49.10 54.10
C ALA A 291 71.11 -49.02 53.32
N ALA A 292 72.03 -48.17 53.78
CA ALA A 292 73.20 -47.77 52.99
C ALA A 292 74.16 -48.91 52.58
N ASP A 293 74.20 -49.98 53.37
CA ASP A 293 75.17 -51.08 53.23
C ASP A 293 74.73 -52.18 52.25
N PHE A 294 73.57 -52.04 51.58
CA PHE A 294 73.01 -53.06 50.69
C PHE A 294 72.81 -52.57 49.25
N PRO A 295 72.82 -53.47 48.24
CA PRO A 295 72.63 -53.09 46.83
C PRO A 295 71.30 -52.39 46.58
N LYS A 296 71.30 -51.39 45.68
CA LYS A 296 70.06 -50.78 45.15
C LYS A 296 69.44 -51.64 44.05
N THR A 297 68.12 -51.70 44.03
CA THR A 297 67.30 -52.50 43.12
C THR A 297 66.34 -51.65 42.29
N ILE A 298 66.19 -50.35 42.57
CA ILE A 298 65.45 -49.39 41.74
C ILE A 298 65.86 -49.47 40.26
N ASP A 299 64.88 -49.37 39.37
CA ASP A 299 65.01 -49.46 37.90
C ASP A 299 65.63 -50.78 37.37
N LYS A 300 65.93 -51.76 38.22
CA LYS A 300 66.28 -53.12 37.77
C LYS A 300 65.04 -53.82 37.27
N GLN A 301 65.10 -54.30 36.04
CA GLN A 301 64.15 -55.26 35.50
C GLN A 301 64.50 -56.64 36.08
N ILE A 302 63.63 -57.16 36.93
CA ILE A 302 63.76 -58.50 37.51
C ILE A 302 62.76 -59.38 36.75
N ASP A 303 63.26 -60.07 35.73
CA ASP A 303 62.55 -61.18 35.12
C ASP A 303 62.88 -62.46 35.89
N ASP A 304 61.85 -63.10 36.45
CA ASP A 304 61.95 -64.43 37.04
C ASP A 304 61.08 -65.39 36.22
N PRO A 305 61.69 -66.13 35.27
CA PRO A 305 60.99 -67.13 34.46
C PRO A 305 60.30 -68.23 35.28
N CYS A 306 60.71 -68.46 36.53
CA CYS A 306 60.09 -69.43 37.43
C CYS A 306 58.86 -68.89 38.20
N PHE A 307 58.66 -67.57 38.20
CA PHE A 307 57.60 -66.90 38.97
C PHE A 307 56.30 -66.71 38.17
N ARG A 308 56.42 -66.54 36.85
CA ARG A 308 55.45 -65.93 35.93
C ARG A 308 54.06 -66.59 35.93
N GLU A 309 53.96 -67.90 35.69
CA GLU A 309 52.66 -68.55 35.41
C GLU A 309 51.93 -69.08 36.66
N ARG A 310 52.64 -69.39 37.76
CA ARG A 310 52.06 -70.07 38.93
C ARG A 310 51.70 -69.13 40.10
N TYR A 311 52.35 -67.97 40.22
CA TYR A 311 52.24 -67.13 41.42
C TYR A 311 51.51 -65.80 41.20
N VAL A 312 51.54 -65.22 39.99
CA VAL A 312 50.84 -63.96 39.69
C VAL A 312 49.33 -64.06 40.00
N GLN A 313 48.69 -65.19 39.66
CA GLN A 313 47.28 -65.44 39.99
C GLN A 313 47.01 -65.53 41.49
N GLN A 314 47.99 -65.97 42.29
CA GLN A 314 47.84 -66.06 43.74
C GLN A 314 47.91 -64.66 44.37
N TYR A 315 48.79 -63.79 43.86
CA TYR A 315 48.85 -62.39 44.28
C TYR A 315 47.63 -61.57 43.83
N LYS A 316 47.05 -61.86 42.63
CA LYS A 316 45.73 -61.33 42.24
C LYS A 316 44.62 -61.70 43.23
N ASN A 317 44.70 -62.88 43.84
CA ASN A 317 43.78 -63.34 44.88
C ASN A 317 44.13 -62.83 46.30
N GLY A 318 45.01 -61.83 46.45
CA GLY A 318 45.34 -61.21 47.74
C GLY A 318 46.37 -61.97 48.58
N ARG A 319 47.11 -62.93 48.02
CA ARG A 319 48.13 -63.69 48.77
C ARG A 319 49.20 -62.78 49.35
N VAL A 320 49.41 -62.85 50.66
CA VAL A 320 50.61 -62.32 51.34
C VAL A 320 51.55 -63.50 51.62
N ARG A 321 52.87 -63.30 51.46
CA ARG A 321 53.88 -64.34 51.65
C ARG A 321 55.03 -63.85 52.51
N ALA A 322 55.14 -64.39 53.73
CA ALA A 322 56.32 -64.26 54.58
C ALA A 322 57.28 -65.44 54.35
N ILE A 323 58.57 -65.13 54.25
CA ILE A 323 59.70 -66.07 54.11
C ILE A 323 60.71 -65.68 55.16
N ASN A 324 60.86 -66.50 56.20
CA ASN A 324 61.75 -66.19 57.33
C ASN A 324 63.23 -66.43 57.01
N ASN A 325 63.51 -67.40 56.13
CA ASN A 325 64.83 -67.77 55.65
C ASN A 325 64.69 -68.32 54.22
N ILE A 326 65.32 -67.67 53.23
CA ILE A 326 65.21 -68.08 51.82
C ILE A 326 65.75 -69.50 51.55
N TYR A 327 66.76 -69.94 52.30
CA TYR A 327 67.39 -71.25 52.16
C TYR A 327 66.54 -72.40 52.73
N GLN A 328 65.53 -72.09 53.55
CA GLN A 328 64.68 -73.08 54.22
C GLN A 328 63.22 -73.06 53.74
N ALA A 329 62.83 -72.06 52.92
CA ALA A 329 61.44 -71.82 52.53
C ALA A 329 60.96 -72.59 51.27
N ASN A 330 61.64 -73.69 50.93
CA ASN A 330 61.33 -74.57 49.80
C ASN A 330 61.15 -73.79 48.47
N LEU A 331 62.09 -72.89 48.19
CA LEU A 331 62.14 -72.06 46.98
C LEU A 331 62.87 -72.80 45.86
N THR A 332 62.62 -72.43 44.60
CA THR A 332 63.41 -72.95 43.48
C THR A 332 64.83 -72.38 43.52
N ASN A 333 65.84 -73.18 43.16
CA ASN A 333 67.24 -72.73 43.15
C ASN A 333 67.48 -71.52 42.23
N CYS A 334 66.66 -71.32 41.20
CA CYS A 334 66.70 -70.13 40.35
C CYS A 334 66.26 -68.87 41.12
N HIS A 335 65.16 -68.95 41.87
CA HIS A 335 64.64 -67.84 42.66
C HIS A 335 65.53 -67.50 43.88
N ILE A 336 66.17 -68.50 44.49
CA ILE A 336 67.17 -68.29 45.55
C ILE A 336 68.31 -67.40 45.04
N LYS A 337 68.90 -67.72 43.88
CA LYS A 337 69.98 -66.91 43.30
C LYS A 337 69.58 -65.45 43.04
N THR A 338 68.40 -65.21 42.49
CA THR A 338 67.88 -63.85 42.27
C THR A 338 67.71 -63.07 43.58
N LEU A 339 67.40 -63.74 44.69
CA LEU A 339 67.33 -63.13 46.02
C LEU A 339 68.73 -62.91 46.64
N GLU A 340 69.67 -63.83 46.41
CA GLU A 340 71.08 -63.72 46.84
C GLU A 340 71.81 -62.54 46.17
N GLU A 341 71.56 -62.28 44.87
CA GLU A 341 72.11 -61.12 44.14
C GLU A 341 71.79 -59.78 44.82
N PHE A 342 70.67 -59.71 45.54
CA PHE A 342 70.23 -58.52 46.29
C PHE A 342 70.46 -58.65 47.80
N ALA A 343 71.27 -59.61 48.22
CA ALA A 343 71.63 -59.96 49.60
C ALA A 343 70.44 -60.32 50.51
N VAL A 344 69.32 -60.79 49.98
CA VAL A 344 68.10 -61.05 50.76
C VAL A 344 68.23 -62.34 51.57
N GLN A 345 67.95 -62.29 52.87
CA GLN A 345 67.92 -63.44 53.79
C GLN A 345 66.48 -63.82 54.18
N ALA A 346 65.60 -62.82 54.36
CA ALA A 346 64.18 -62.98 54.63
C ALA A 346 63.37 -62.01 53.76
N ASN A 347 62.18 -62.43 53.34
CA ASN A 347 61.36 -61.72 52.34
C ASN A 347 59.87 -61.72 52.74
N LEU A 348 59.21 -60.57 52.66
CA LEU A 348 57.77 -60.40 52.90
C LEU A 348 57.13 -59.70 51.69
N VAL A 349 56.17 -60.36 51.05
CA VAL A 349 55.52 -59.89 49.79
C VAL A 349 54.02 -59.73 49.99
N ALA A 350 53.47 -58.58 49.58
CA ALA A 350 52.03 -58.29 49.53
C ALA A 350 51.62 -57.66 48.18
N PRO A 351 50.38 -57.87 47.70
CA PRO A 351 49.92 -57.34 46.42
C PRO A 351 49.33 -55.93 46.55
N ILE A 352 49.67 -55.05 45.60
CA ILE A 352 49.01 -53.75 45.43
C ILE A 352 47.94 -53.90 44.35
N LEU A 353 46.68 -53.71 44.73
CA LEU A 353 45.52 -53.89 43.86
C LEU A 353 44.83 -52.55 43.58
N GLN A 354 44.51 -52.28 42.32
CA GLN A 354 43.75 -51.12 41.86
C GLN A 354 42.51 -51.62 41.09
N GLU A 355 41.30 -51.22 41.48
CA GLU A 355 40.04 -51.82 40.99
C GLU A 355 40.02 -53.37 40.90
N LYS A 356 40.71 -54.05 41.84
CA LYS A 356 40.95 -55.51 41.87
C LYS A 356 41.91 -56.06 40.79
N GLN A 357 42.52 -55.22 39.96
CA GLN A 357 43.65 -55.59 39.11
C GLN A 357 44.96 -55.49 39.91
N LEU A 358 45.88 -56.44 39.68
CA LEU A 358 47.21 -56.44 40.30
C LEU A 358 48.12 -55.47 39.55
N VAL A 359 48.43 -54.32 40.18
CA VAL A 359 49.31 -53.28 39.61
C VAL A 359 50.78 -53.53 39.98
N GLY A 360 51.02 -54.15 41.14
CA GLY A 360 52.38 -54.47 41.58
C GLY A 360 52.43 -55.28 42.86
N LEU A 361 53.65 -55.53 43.33
CA LEU A 361 53.95 -56.14 44.63
C LEU A 361 54.68 -55.13 45.50
N LEU A 362 54.23 -54.99 46.75
CA LEU A 362 54.98 -54.38 47.82
C LEU A 362 55.85 -55.48 48.46
N ILE A 363 57.15 -55.25 48.60
CA ILE A 363 58.12 -56.26 49.05
C ILE A 363 59.05 -55.66 50.11
N ALA A 364 59.20 -56.33 51.26
CA ALA A 364 60.14 -55.97 52.31
C ALA A 364 61.18 -57.09 52.51
N HIS A 365 62.44 -56.70 52.69
CA HIS A 365 63.55 -57.62 52.87
C HIS A 365 64.30 -57.36 54.19
N GLN A 366 64.71 -58.45 54.83
CA GLN A 366 65.87 -58.47 55.73
C GLN A 366 67.04 -59.09 54.94
N CYS A 367 68.19 -58.45 54.98
CA CYS A 367 69.37 -58.77 54.19
C CYS A 367 70.58 -59.19 55.06
N SER A 368 70.69 -58.69 56.30
CA SER A 368 71.77 -59.06 57.22
C SER A 368 71.66 -60.47 57.80
N GLN A 369 70.43 -60.94 58.06
CA GLN A 369 70.16 -62.21 58.75
C GLN A 369 68.73 -62.72 58.48
N PRO A 370 68.47 -64.03 58.64
CA PRO A 370 67.11 -64.56 58.67
C PRO A 370 66.24 -63.86 59.74
N ARG A 371 65.00 -63.53 59.41
CA ARG A 371 64.05 -62.80 60.27
C ARG A 371 62.78 -63.61 60.44
N THR A 372 62.37 -63.87 61.68
CA THR A 372 61.04 -64.45 61.94
C THR A 372 60.00 -63.34 61.89
N TRP A 373 59.33 -63.20 60.74
CA TRP A 373 58.25 -62.23 60.56
C TRP A 373 57.12 -62.51 61.56
N GLN A 374 56.74 -61.49 62.31
CA GLN A 374 55.66 -61.57 63.29
C GLN A 374 54.32 -61.39 62.60
N GLU A 375 53.27 -62.08 63.07
CA GLU A 375 51.91 -61.97 62.51
C GLU A 375 51.43 -60.52 62.38
N TRP A 376 51.76 -59.65 63.34
CA TRP A 376 51.37 -58.24 63.28
C TRP A 376 52.08 -57.45 62.17
N GLU A 377 53.33 -57.81 61.81
CA GLU A 377 54.07 -57.19 60.70
C GLU A 377 53.46 -57.60 59.36
N ILE A 378 53.12 -58.89 59.21
CA ILE A 378 52.48 -59.45 58.02
C ILE A 378 51.12 -58.76 57.78
N ASN A 379 50.30 -58.65 58.82
CA ASN A 379 48.97 -58.02 58.74
C ASN A 379 49.07 -56.50 58.48
N LEU A 380 50.00 -55.80 59.12
CA LEU A 380 50.26 -54.37 58.87
C LEU A 380 50.66 -54.13 57.41
N PHE A 381 51.62 -54.90 56.91
CA PHE A 381 52.14 -54.80 55.55
C PHE A 381 51.07 -55.09 54.49
N ALA A 382 50.21 -56.08 54.74
CA ALA A 382 49.06 -56.40 53.90
C ALA A 382 48.05 -55.25 53.81
N GLN A 383 47.70 -54.65 54.96
CA GLN A 383 46.74 -53.53 55.00
C GLN A 383 47.30 -52.28 54.31
N LEU A 384 48.61 -52.02 54.45
CA LEU A 384 49.25 -50.89 53.79
C LEU A 384 49.30 -51.06 52.27
N ALA A 385 49.59 -52.26 51.74
CA ALA A 385 49.54 -52.53 50.30
C ALA A 385 48.15 -52.24 49.68
N ILE A 386 47.07 -52.43 50.44
CA ILE A 386 45.70 -52.06 50.04
C ILE A 386 45.50 -50.54 50.05
N GLN A 387 46.00 -49.81 51.06
CA GLN A 387 45.88 -48.34 51.11
C GLN A 387 46.63 -47.65 49.96
N VAL A 388 47.78 -48.19 49.55
CA VAL A 388 48.54 -47.72 48.37
C VAL A 388 47.69 -47.85 47.10
N GLY A 389 46.98 -48.97 46.94
CA GLY A 389 46.07 -49.18 45.81
C GLY A 389 44.98 -48.10 45.70
N PHE A 390 44.32 -47.79 46.82
CA PHE A 390 43.29 -46.74 46.87
C PHE A 390 43.82 -45.32 46.59
N ALA A 391 45.04 -45.01 47.03
CA ALA A 391 45.66 -43.71 46.73
C ALA A 391 45.93 -43.53 45.22
N LEU A 392 46.30 -44.61 44.52
CA LEU A 392 46.48 -44.60 43.07
C LEU A 392 45.17 -44.41 42.29
N ASP A 393 44.05 -44.98 42.77
CA ASP A 393 42.72 -44.74 42.21
C ASP A 393 42.29 -43.27 42.32
N GLN A 394 42.57 -42.63 43.47
CA GLN A 394 42.21 -41.23 43.69
C GLN A 394 42.94 -40.27 42.74
N ALA A 395 44.22 -40.54 42.45
CA ALA A 395 45.03 -39.72 41.55
C ALA A 395 44.45 -39.69 40.11
N ALA A 396 44.07 -40.85 39.59
CA ALA A 396 43.59 -40.98 38.20
C ALA A 396 42.24 -40.28 37.94
N LEU A 397 41.33 -40.26 38.92
CA LEU A 397 40.00 -39.65 38.76
C LEU A 397 40.04 -38.11 38.69
N LEU A 398 41.00 -37.49 39.37
CA LEU A 398 41.11 -36.02 39.43
C LEU A 398 41.57 -35.43 38.10
N GLU A 399 42.54 -36.07 37.44
CA GLU A 399 43.06 -35.66 36.12
C GLU A 399 41.95 -35.61 35.05
N GLN A 400 41.02 -36.58 35.07
CA GLN A 400 39.91 -36.65 34.11
C GLN A 400 38.87 -35.52 34.29
N LEU A 401 38.69 -35.00 35.51
CA LEU A 401 37.70 -33.96 35.80
C LEU A 401 38.15 -32.57 35.30
N GLU A 402 39.45 -32.28 35.27
CA GLU A 402 39.96 -30.97 34.85
C GLU A 402 39.78 -30.74 33.34
N VAL A 403 40.03 -31.77 32.52
CA VAL A 403 39.92 -31.71 31.04
C VAL A 403 38.51 -31.32 30.61
N VAL A 404 37.47 -32.01 31.12
CA VAL A 404 36.07 -31.80 30.72
C VAL A 404 35.56 -30.40 31.09
N SER A 405 36.06 -29.83 32.19
CA SER A 405 35.68 -28.49 32.65
C SER A 405 36.21 -27.38 31.73
N GLN A 406 37.41 -27.56 31.16
CA GLN A 406 38.01 -26.57 30.26
C GLN A 406 37.29 -26.50 28.90
N GLU A 407 36.93 -27.65 28.32
CA GLU A 407 36.23 -27.71 27.02
C GLU A 407 34.87 -26.98 27.06
N GLN A 408 34.07 -27.20 28.11
CA GLN A 408 32.76 -26.54 28.25
C GLN A 408 32.86 -25.03 28.37
N ARG A 409 33.94 -24.52 28.99
CA ARG A 409 34.15 -23.08 29.14
C ARG A 409 34.46 -22.42 27.80
N GLN A 410 35.36 -23.01 27.01
CA GLN A 410 35.72 -22.49 25.69
C GLN A 410 34.52 -22.45 24.73
N GLN A 411 33.69 -23.50 24.70
CA GLN A 411 32.48 -23.51 23.86
C GLN A 411 31.50 -22.40 24.24
N LYS A 412 31.33 -22.13 25.54
CA LYS A 412 30.40 -21.09 26.03
C LYS A 412 30.90 -19.69 25.69
N GLU A 413 32.19 -19.42 25.91
CA GLU A 413 32.80 -18.11 25.61
C GLU A 413 32.75 -17.82 24.10
N ALA A 414 33.05 -18.80 23.24
CA ALA A 414 32.96 -18.68 21.78
C ALA A 414 31.52 -18.45 21.28
N LEU A 415 30.52 -19.08 21.89
CA LEU A 415 29.10 -18.87 21.54
C LEU A 415 28.63 -17.46 21.92
N GLN A 416 29.04 -16.94 23.08
CA GLN A 416 28.69 -15.59 23.51
C GLN A 416 29.27 -14.52 22.58
N GLN A 417 30.51 -14.71 22.12
CA GLN A 417 31.20 -13.72 21.27
C GLN A 417 30.51 -13.58 19.90
N LYS A 418 30.16 -14.69 19.24
CA LYS A 418 29.37 -14.70 17.99
C LYS A 418 27.99 -14.05 18.14
N LEU A 419 27.39 -14.14 19.33
CA LEU A 419 26.05 -13.58 19.58
C LEU A 419 26.10 -12.05 19.74
N VAL A 420 27.18 -11.50 20.29
CA VAL A 420 27.42 -10.04 20.33
C VAL A 420 27.61 -9.46 18.92
N GLU A 421 28.32 -10.16 18.05
CA GLU A 421 28.60 -9.75 16.67
C GLU A 421 27.31 -9.70 15.81
N LEU A 422 26.41 -10.68 16.00
CA LEU A 422 25.06 -10.67 15.42
C LEU A 422 24.20 -9.52 15.97
N VAL A 423 24.28 -9.20 17.27
CA VAL A 423 23.54 -8.08 17.88
C VAL A 423 24.03 -6.72 17.35
N SER A 424 25.33 -6.54 17.17
CA SER A 424 25.91 -5.34 16.53
C SER A 424 25.38 -5.15 15.09
N SER A 425 25.24 -6.24 14.34
CA SER A 425 24.64 -6.22 12.99
C SER A 425 23.17 -5.79 13.00
N ILE A 426 22.41 -6.13 14.04
CA ILE A 426 21.01 -5.72 14.24
C ILE A 426 20.91 -4.23 14.61
N GLU A 427 21.83 -3.71 15.42
CA GLU A 427 21.85 -2.32 15.86
C GLU A 427 22.01 -1.36 14.66
N ALA A 428 22.96 -1.63 13.77
CA ALA A 428 23.17 -0.83 12.56
C ALA A 428 21.95 -0.82 11.60
N VAL A 429 21.20 -1.93 11.53
CA VAL A 429 19.92 -2.00 10.81
C VAL A 429 18.83 -1.15 11.48
N SER A 430 18.81 -1.10 12.81
CA SER A 430 17.89 -0.24 13.56
C SER A 430 18.16 1.26 13.35
N GLU A 431 19.40 1.64 13.02
CA GLU A 431 19.76 3.00 12.58
C GLU A 431 19.42 3.28 11.10
N GLY A 432 18.87 2.29 10.39
CA GLY A 432 18.46 2.38 8.99
C GLY A 432 19.51 1.93 7.98
N ASP A 433 20.62 1.34 8.39
CA ASP A 433 21.62 0.81 7.46
C ASP A 433 21.24 -0.59 6.96
N LEU A 434 20.60 -0.66 5.78
CA LEU A 434 20.22 -1.92 5.13
C LEU A 434 21.30 -2.45 4.18
N THR A 435 22.54 -1.95 4.29
CA THR A 435 23.70 -2.46 3.54
C THR A 435 24.49 -3.51 4.32
N VAL A 436 24.28 -3.56 5.64
CA VAL A 436 24.95 -4.46 6.58
C VAL A 436 24.51 -5.91 6.35
N LYS A 437 25.44 -6.85 6.56
CA LYS A 437 25.18 -8.29 6.51
C LYS A 437 25.77 -8.96 7.74
N ALA A 438 25.02 -9.87 8.36
CA ALA A 438 25.53 -10.75 9.40
C ALA A 438 26.39 -11.87 8.78
N GLU A 439 27.51 -12.20 9.42
CA GLU A 439 28.39 -13.29 8.96
C GLU A 439 27.76 -14.67 9.21
N VAL A 440 27.78 -15.52 8.18
CA VAL A 440 27.12 -16.83 8.21
C VAL A 440 28.11 -17.91 8.62
N ALA A 441 28.24 -18.12 9.94
CA ALA A 441 29.09 -19.15 10.51
C ALA A 441 28.33 -20.48 10.75
N ALA A 442 29.02 -21.62 10.66
CA ALA A 442 28.41 -22.92 10.94
C ALA A 442 27.86 -23.04 12.40
N GLY A 443 26.73 -23.72 12.56
CA GLY A 443 26.00 -23.88 13.84
C GLY A 443 24.63 -23.17 13.84
N GLU A 444 23.91 -23.17 14.96
CA GLU A 444 22.58 -22.55 15.03
C GLU A 444 22.59 -21.04 14.76
N ILE A 445 23.70 -20.35 15.06
CA ILE A 445 23.85 -18.91 14.83
C ILE A 445 23.86 -18.57 13.33
N GLY A 446 24.42 -19.43 12.47
CA GLY A 446 24.42 -19.21 11.01
C GLY A 446 23.02 -19.20 10.42
N ILE A 447 22.14 -20.07 10.90
CA ILE A 447 20.73 -20.11 10.48
C ILE A 447 20.04 -18.79 10.85
N ILE A 448 20.35 -18.21 12.02
CA ILE A 448 19.80 -16.91 12.43
C ILE A 448 20.38 -15.78 11.56
N ALA A 449 21.67 -15.82 11.22
CA ALA A 449 22.30 -14.86 10.29
C ALA A 449 21.68 -14.92 8.88
N ASP A 450 21.39 -16.11 8.34
CA ASP A 450 20.72 -16.29 7.06
C ASP A 450 19.28 -15.73 7.06
N PHE A 451 18.51 -16.01 8.13
CA PHE A 451 17.17 -15.43 8.30
C PHE A 451 17.22 -13.90 8.43
N PHE A 452 18.18 -13.37 9.20
CA PHE A 452 18.40 -11.93 9.32
C PHE A 452 18.74 -11.30 7.97
N ASN A 453 19.74 -11.82 7.26
CA ASN A 453 20.13 -11.35 5.93
C ASN A 453 18.96 -11.39 4.93
N SER A 454 18.10 -12.41 4.99
CA SER A 454 16.89 -12.52 4.17
C SER A 454 15.84 -11.45 4.50
N ILE A 455 15.69 -11.08 5.79
CA ILE A 455 14.84 -9.97 6.22
C ILE A 455 15.42 -8.64 5.75
N ILE A 456 16.73 -8.42 5.86
CA ILE A 456 17.37 -7.17 5.39
C ILE A 456 17.22 -7.01 3.88
N GLU A 457 17.42 -8.08 3.11
CA GLU A 457 17.17 -8.06 1.65
C GLU A 457 15.71 -7.69 1.34
N SER A 458 14.74 -8.28 2.04
CA SER A 458 13.32 -7.99 1.87
C SER A 458 12.97 -6.54 2.22
N LEU A 459 13.49 -6.03 3.35
CA LEU A 459 13.31 -4.64 3.77
C LEU A 459 13.96 -3.67 2.78
N ARG A 460 15.16 -3.98 2.27
CA ARG A 460 15.87 -3.17 1.28
C ARG A 460 15.07 -3.07 -0.02
N GLN A 461 14.53 -4.18 -0.51
CA GLN A 461 13.66 -4.19 -1.69
C GLN A 461 12.39 -3.35 -1.48
N ILE A 462 11.73 -3.48 -0.32
CA ILE A 462 10.56 -2.64 0.03
C ILE A 462 10.94 -1.16 0.04
N VAL A 463 12.03 -0.77 0.70
CA VAL A 463 12.49 0.63 0.77
C VAL A 463 12.85 1.18 -0.61
N THR A 464 13.57 0.42 -1.46
CA THR A 464 13.88 0.84 -2.83
C THR A 464 12.61 1.04 -3.66
N VAL A 465 11.63 0.13 -3.57
CA VAL A 465 10.34 0.28 -4.26
C VAL A 465 9.58 1.51 -3.76
N VAL A 466 9.53 1.76 -2.44
CA VAL A 466 8.83 2.93 -1.88
C VAL A 466 9.55 4.24 -2.23
N LYS A 467 10.89 4.30 -2.22
CA LYS A 467 11.66 5.46 -2.70
C LYS A 467 11.31 5.80 -4.15
N LYS A 468 11.34 4.78 -5.03
CA LYS A 468 11.02 4.93 -6.45
C LYS A 468 9.57 5.36 -6.67
N ALA A 469 8.62 4.77 -5.95
CA ALA A 469 7.21 5.14 -6.01
C ALA A 469 6.96 6.59 -5.55
N ALA A 470 7.58 7.02 -4.44
CA ALA A 470 7.47 8.39 -3.95
C ALA A 470 8.03 9.42 -4.96
N GLN A 471 9.17 9.11 -5.59
CA GLN A 471 9.74 9.95 -6.64
C GLN A 471 8.84 10.01 -7.89
N GLN A 472 8.25 8.89 -8.32
CA GLN A 472 7.30 8.86 -9.43
C GLN A 472 6.04 9.67 -9.14
N VAL A 473 5.51 9.61 -7.91
CA VAL A 473 4.38 10.44 -7.48
C VAL A 473 4.77 11.93 -7.50
N ASN A 474 5.95 12.31 -7.00
CA ASN A 474 6.42 13.70 -7.04
C ASN A 474 6.49 14.25 -8.47
N VAL A 475 7.01 13.49 -9.43
CA VAL A 475 7.05 13.89 -10.85
C VAL A 475 5.64 14.05 -11.43
N ALA A 476 4.78 13.04 -11.27
CA ALA A 476 3.42 13.04 -11.81
C ALA A 476 2.54 14.17 -11.21
N VAL A 477 2.74 14.51 -9.93
CA VAL A 477 2.06 15.63 -9.28
C VAL A 477 2.55 16.98 -9.83
N GLY A 478 3.84 17.12 -10.11
CA GLY A 478 4.40 18.32 -10.76
C GLY A 478 3.83 18.54 -12.17
N GLU A 479 3.79 17.50 -12.99
CA GLU A 479 3.21 17.53 -14.35
C GLU A 479 1.71 17.88 -14.30
N ASN A 480 0.94 17.19 -13.45
CA ASN A 480 -0.49 17.45 -13.26
C ASN A 480 -0.75 18.88 -12.74
N SER A 481 0.09 19.42 -11.85
CA SER A 481 -0.07 20.78 -11.33
C SER A 481 0.06 21.82 -12.46
N GLY A 482 1.05 21.66 -13.34
CA GLY A 482 1.20 22.52 -14.52
C GLY A 482 0.01 22.44 -15.48
N ALA A 483 -0.47 21.22 -15.76
CA ALA A 483 -1.64 21.00 -16.62
C ALA A 483 -2.93 21.61 -16.05
N VAL A 484 -3.15 21.50 -14.74
CA VAL A 484 -4.32 22.05 -14.04
C VAL A 484 -4.27 23.58 -13.96
N GLN A 485 -3.10 24.18 -13.76
CA GLN A 485 -2.95 25.63 -13.83
C GLN A 485 -3.21 26.19 -15.23
N LEU A 486 -2.74 25.49 -16.28
CA LEU A 486 -3.06 25.84 -17.66
C LEU A 486 -4.57 25.75 -17.94
N LEU A 487 -5.23 24.68 -17.48
CA LEU A 487 -6.68 24.52 -17.61
C LEU A 487 -7.46 25.65 -16.92
N ALA A 488 -7.03 26.07 -15.72
CA ALA A 488 -7.65 27.19 -15.00
C ALA A 488 -7.53 28.51 -15.79
N PHE A 489 -6.36 28.76 -16.39
CA PHE A 489 -6.07 29.94 -17.21
C PHE A 489 -6.85 29.93 -18.53
N GLU A 490 -6.90 28.79 -19.23
CA GLU A 490 -7.67 28.65 -20.48
C GLU A 490 -9.17 28.82 -20.23
N ALA A 491 -9.70 28.36 -19.10
CA ALA A 491 -11.09 28.59 -18.71
C ALA A 491 -11.40 30.08 -18.49
N LEU A 492 -10.50 30.85 -17.86
CA LEU A 492 -10.66 32.31 -17.72
C LEU A 492 -10.63 33.01 -19.09
N LYS A 493 -9.71 32.61 -19.97
CA LYS A 493 -9.63 33.12 -21.35
C LYS A 493 -10.88 32.80 -22.17
N GLN A 494 -11.47 31.61 -21.96
CA GLN A 494 -12.72 31.21 -22.58
C GLN A 494 -13.88 32.13 -22.15
N THR A 495 -13.95 32.51 -20.87
CA THR A 495 -14.96 33.47 -20.36
C THR A 495 -14.82 34.86 -21.02
N GLU A 496 -13.60 35.32 -21.27
CA GLU A 496 -13.36 36.56 -22.03
C GLU A 496 -13.87 36.43 -23.48
N GLN A 497 -13.57 35.33 -24.17
CA GLN A 497 -14.05 35.08 -25.53
C GLN A 497 -15.58 35.02 -25.61
N ILE A 498 -16.22 34.36 -24.65
CA ILE A 498 -17.69 34.28 -24.54
C ILE A 498 -18.31 35.67 -24.35
N THR A 499 -17.65 36.55 -23.58
CA THR A 499 -18.11 37.94 -23.42
C THR A 499 -18.11 38.70 -24.75
N ARG A 500 -17.08 38.50 -25.58
CA ARG A 500 -17.04 39.06 -26.95
C ARG A 500 -18.14 38.46 -27.84
N THR A 501 -18.33 37.14 -27.82
CA THR A 501 -19.40 36.47 -28.58
C THR A 501 -20.81 36.93 -28.15
N LEU A 502 -21.03 37.24 -26.87
CA LEU A 502 -22.29 37.82 -26.40
C LEU A 502 -22.54 39.22 -26.95
N GLU A 503 -21.49 40.04 -27.12
CA GLU A 503 -21.61 41.33 -27.81
C GLU A 503 -21.88 41.14 -29.31
N ASP A 504 -21.21 40.20 -29.99
CA ASP A 504 -21.48 39.88 -31.40
C ASP A 504 -22.95 39.43 -31.61
N VAL A 505 -23.51 38.65 -30.68
CA VAL A 505 -24.93 38.23 -30.70
C VAL A 505 -25.88 39.41 -30.41
N ASN A 506 -25.48 40.37 -29.58
CA ASN A 506 -26.21 41.61 -29.35
C ASN A 506 -26.23 42.46 -30.63
N GLN A 507 -25.09 42.65 -31.30
CA GLN A 507 -24.99 43.33 -32.60
C GLN A 507 -25.80 42.62 -33.68
N MET A 508 -25.78 41.29 -33.73
CA MET A 508 -26.63 40.50 -34.63
C MET A 508 -28.12 40.75 -34.35
N THR A 509 -28.53 40.89 -33.09
CA THR A 509 -29.93 41.19 -32.71
C THR A 509 -30.36 42.58 -33.19
N LEU A 510 -29.49 43.59 -33.05
CA LEU A 510 -29.73 44.94 -33.60
C LEU A 510 -29.82 44.93 -35.14
N SER A 511 -28.95 44.16 -35.80
CA SER A 511 -28.97 44.00 -37.27
C SER A 511 -30.26 43.34 -37.76
N ILE A 512 -30.75 42.29 -37.07
CA ILE A 512 -32.01 41.62 -37.40
C ILE A 512 -33.20 42.60 -37.28
N GLN A 513 -33.21 43.47 -36.27
CA GLN A 513 -34.23 44.50 -36.13
C GLN A 513 -34.18 45.49 -37.31
N ALA A 514 -32.99 45.98 -37.68
CA ALA A 514 -32.84 46.88 -38.82
C ALA A 514 -33.29 46.26 -40.16
N VAL A 515 -33.09 44.95 -40.35
CA VAL A 515 -33.63 44.22 -41.52
C VAL A 515 -35.15 44.10 -41.46
N ALA A 516 -35.72 43.84 -40.28
CA ALA A 516 -37.18 43.80 -40.09
C ALA A 516 -37.83 45.16 -40.39
N ASP A 517 -37.25 46.26 -39.91
CA ASP A 517 -37.71 47.62 -40.17
C ASP A 517 -37.60 47.97 -41.67
N SER A 518 -36.49 47.57 -42.32
CA SER A 518 -36.30 47.73 -43.76
C SER A 518 -37.33 46.95 -44.57
N ALA A 519 -37.69 45.73 -44.15
CA ALA A 519 -38.74 44.93 -44.75
C ALA A 519 -40.12 45.62 -44.60
N HIS A 520 -40.43 46.18 -43.43
CA HIS A 520 -41.66 46.95 -43.22
C HIS A 520 -41.74 48.20 -44.12
N GLN A 521 -40.63 48.93 -44.30
CA GLN A 521 -40.57 50.06 -45.23
C GLN A 521 -40.77 49.61 -46.68
N ALA A 522 -40.10 48.54 -47.11
CA ALA A 522 -40.29 47.96 -48.44
C ALA A 522 -41.76 47.55 -48.69
N LYS A 523 -42.44 47.00 -47.68
CA LYS A 523 -43.88 46.68 -47.74
C LYS A 523 -44.74 47.91 -48.04
N ALA A 524 -44.46 49.02 -47.36
CA ALA A 524 -45.18 50.27 -47.55
C ALA A 524 -44.97 50.85 -48.95
N VAL A 525 -43.73 50.84 -49.45
CA VAL A 525 -43.39 51.29 -50.81
C VAL A 525 -44.06 50.43 -51.87
N ALA A 526 -44.02 49.09 -51.74
CA ALA A 526 -44.66 48.17 -52.68
C ALA A 526 -46.18 48.35 -52.76
N ARG A 527 -46.85 48.61 -51.62
CA ARG A 527 -48.29 48.90 -51.56
C ARG A 527 -48.63 50.23 -52.24
N THR A 528 -47.87 51.28 -51.96
CA THR A 528 -48.04 52.58 -52.64
C THR A 528 -47.86 52.44 -54.16
N ALA A 529 -46.85 51.68 -54.60
CA ALA A 529 -46.66 51.39 -56.04
C ALA A 529 -47.84 50.62 -56.64
N PHE A 530 -48.38 49.63 -55.93
CA PHE A 530 -49.58 48.88 -56.35
C PHE A 530 -50.81 49.79 -56.49
N ASP A 531 -51.09 50.64 -55.50
CA ASP A 531 -52.25 51.54 -55.53
C ASP A 531 -52.13 52.60 -56.66
N ILE A 532 -50.93 53.15 -56.88
CA ILE A 532 -50.65 54.07 -58.00
C ILE A 532 -50.81 53.37 -59.35
N ALA A 533 -50.28 52.15 -59.51
CA ALA A 533 -50.41 51.38 -60.74
C ALA A 533 -51.87 51.00 -61.04
N ARG A 534 -52.67 50.68 -60.01
CA ARG A 534 -54.11 50.39 -60.14
C ARG A 534 -54.87 51.62 -60.62
N ALA A 535 -54.73 52.75 -59.93
CA ALA A 535 -55.37 54.00 -60.33
C ALA A 535 -54.95 54.45 -61.75
N SER A 536 -53.69 54.22 -62.12
CA SER A 536 -53.19 54.49 -63.47
C SER A 536 -53.84 53.56 -64.51
N ALA A 537 -54.04 52.28 -64.20
CA ALA A 537 -54.69 51.34 -65.12
C ALA A 537 -56.18 51.69 -65.35
N GLU A 538 -56.90 52.10 -64.30
CA GLU A 538 -58.27 52.60 -64.38
C GLU A 538 -58.38 53.88 -65.24
N ALA A 539 -57.39 54.80 -65.12
CA ALA A 539 -57.29 55.97 -65.97
C ALA A 539 -56.96 55.63 -67.44
N MET A 540 -56.12 54.62 -67.68
CA MET A 540 -55.84 54.11 -69.03
C MET A 540 -57.09 53.49 -69.66
N ASP A 541 -57.89 52.70 -68.93
CA ASP A 541 -59.16 52.15 -69.44
C ASP A 541 -60.15 53.25 -69.82
N SER A 542 -60.26 54.29 -68.99
CA SER A 542 -61.08 55.49 -69.29
C SER A 542 -60.57 56.21 -70.55
N THR A 543 -59.26 56.23 -70.76
CA THR A 543 -58.61 56.81 -71.94
C THR A 543 -58.88 55.98 -73.19
N VAL A 544 -58.78 54.65 -73.13
CA VAL A 544 -59.14 53.74 -74.25
C VAL A 544 -60.60 53.94 -74.66
N SER A 545 -61.51 53.98 -73.70
CA SER A 545 -62.94 54.23 -73.96
C SER A 545 -63.17 55.58 -74.65
N SER A 546 -62.48 56.64 -74.19
CA SER A 546 -62.55 57.97 -74.79
C SER A 546 -62.01 58.01 -76.23
N ILE A 547 -60.91 57.28 -76.50
CA ILE A 547 -60.33 57.15 -77.84
C ILE A 547 -61.27 56.38 -78.79
N LEU A 548 -61.98 55.35 -78.30
CA LEU A 548 -62.98 54.63 -79.10
C LEU A 548 -64.19 55.52 -79.46
N ASN A 549 -64.68 56.32 -78.52
CA ASN A 549 -65.74 57.31 -78.77
C ASN A 549 -65.30 58.41 -79.75
N LEU A 550 -64.04 58.84 -79.65
CA LEU A 550 -63.44 59.79 -80.59
C LEU A 550 -63.33 59.19 -82.00
N LYS A 551 -62.88 57.92 -82.13
CA LYS A 551 -62.85 57.19 -83.40
C LYS A 551 -64.24 57.14 -84.06
N GLN A 552 -65.29 56.84 -83.27
CA GLN A 552 -66.66 56.88 -83.77
C GLN A 552 -67.04 58.27 -84.26
N THR A 553 -66.77 59.32 -83.46
CA THR A 553 -67.08 60.72 -83.81
C THR A 553 -66.37 61.17 -85.10
N VAL A 554 -65.09 60.81 -85.29
CA VAL A 554 -64.32 61.07 -86.52
C VAL A 554 -64.93 60.34 -87.71
N THR A 555 -65.33 59.08 -87.54
CA THR A 555 -65.96 58.26 -88.60
C THR A 555 -67.33 58.85 -89.02
N GLU A 556 -68.17 59.24 -88.06
CA GLU A 556 -69.45 59.89 -88.32
C GLU A 556 -69.29 61.26 -88.99
N THR A 557 -68.26 62.02 -88.59
CA THR A 557 -67.95 63.33 -89.18
C THR A 557 -67.48 63.18 -90.62
N ALA A 558 -66.58 62.23 -90.91
CA ALA A 558 -66.15 61.91 -92.26
C ALA A 558 -67.35 61.54 -93.17
N ASN A 559 -68.27 60.71 -92.68
CA ASN A 559 -69.48 60.35 -93.42
C ASN A 559 -70.41 61.56 -93.68
N LYS A 560 -70.56 62.49 -92.73
CA LYS A 560 -71.35 63.71 -92.91
C LYS A 560 -70.72 64.67 -93.93
N VAL A 561 -69.39 64.82 -93.90
CA VAL A 561 -68.65 65.66 -94.87
C VAL A 561 -68.67 65.04 -96.26
N ASN A 562 -68.56 63.71 -96.38
CA ASN A 562 -68.67 63.02 -97.66
C ASN A 562 -70.05 63.25 -98.32
N ARG A 563 -71.14 63.13 -97.54
CA ARG A 563 -72.50 63.45 -98.00
C ARG A 563 -72.68 64.91 -98.41
N LEU A 564 -71.96 65.85 -97.78
CA LEU A 564 -71.95 67.26 -98.19
C LEU A 564 -71.23 67.45 -99.53
N GLY A 565 -70.13 66.72 -99.77
CA GLY A 565 -69.45 66.67 -101.07
C GLY A 565 -70.35 66.12 -102.18
N GLU A 566 -71.04 65.00 -101.92
CA GLU A 566 -72.06 64.42 -102.82
C GLU A 566 -73.19 65.42 -103.13
N SER A 567 -73.74 66.07 -102.10
CA SER A 567 -74.79 67.09 -102.26
C SER A 567 -74.30 68.31 -103.07
N SER A 568 -73.05 68.74 -102.87
CA SER A 568 -72.42 69.81 -103.65
C SER A 568 -72.26 69.41 -105.13
N GLN A 569 -71.96 68.14 -105.41
CA GLN A 569 -71.91 67.61 -106.78
C GLN A 569 -73.30 67.59 -107.44
N GLU A 570 -74.35 67.21 -106.73
CA GLU A 570 -75.74 67.30 -107.24
C GLU A 570 -76.12 68.76 -107.57
N ILE A 571 -75.82 69.70 -106.68
CA ILE A 571 -76.09 71.13 -106.91
C ILE A 571 -75.28 71.66 -108.10
N SER A 572 -74.02 71.24 -108.27
CA SER A 572 -73.17 71.63 -109.41
C SER A 572 -73.77 71.20 -110.76
N VAL A 573 -74.36 70.00 -110.84
CA VAL A 573 -75.10 69.54 -112.04
C VAL A 573 -76.32 70.42 -112.32
N VAL A 574 -77.08 70.81 -111.28
CA VAL A 574 -78.26 71.69 -111.42
C VAL A 574 -77.84 73.10 -111.86
N VAL A 575 -76.82 73.69 -111.25
CA VAL A 575 -76.31 75.02 -111.59
C VAL A 575 -75.76 75.07 -113.01
N SER A 576 -75.06 74.02 -113.45
CA SER A 576 -74.61 73.87 -114.84
C SER A 576 -75.78 73.82 -115.84
N LEU A 577 -76.91 73.20 -115.46
CA LEU A 577 -78.14 73.21 -116.27
C LEU A 577 -78.79 74.59 -116.30
N ILE A 578 -78.86 75.30 -115.17
CA ILE A 578 -79.40 76.68 -115.13
C ILE A 578 -78.55 77.61 -115.99
N ASN A 579 -77.22 77.51 -115.95
CA ASN A 579 -76.33 78.28 -116.82
C ASN A 579 -76.63 78.04 -118.31
N LYS A 580 -76.83 76.78 -118.72
CA LYS A 580 -77.22 76.42 -120.10
C LYS A 580 -78.57 77.03 -120.49
N ILE A 581 -79.56 77.00 -119.59
CA ILE A 581 -80.89 77.61 -119.81
C ILE A 581 -80.76 79.14 -119.91
N ALA A 582 -79.95 79.77 -119.06
CA ALA A 582 -79.70 81.21 -119.06
C ALA A 582 -79.03 81.65 -120.37
N LEU A 583 -77.98 80.95 -120.82
CA LEU A 583 -77.32 81.19 -122.11
C LEU A 583 -78.28 80.99 -123.29
N GLN A 584 -79.12 79.94 -123.28
CA GLN A 584 -80.16 79.73 -124.29
C GLN A 584 -81.22 80.83 -124.28
N THR A 585 -81.63 81.31 -123.11
CA THR A 585 -82.64 82.36 -122.94
C THR A 585 -82.12 83.71 -123.44
N ASN A 586 -80.85 84.01 -123.17
CA ASN A 586 -80.17 85.20 -123.72
C ASN A 586 -80.10 85.14 -125.26
N LEU A 587 -79.72 84.00 -125.84
CA LEU A 587 -79.74 83.81 -127.30
C LEU A 587 -81.15 83.90 -127.91
N LEU A 588 -82.17 83.36 -127.23
CA LEU A 588 -83.57 83.49 -127.62
C LEU A 588 -84.04 84.95 -127.58
N SER A 589 -83.63 85.71 -126.56
CA SER A 589 -83.89 87.15 -126.47
C SER A 589 -83.24 87.90 -127.65
N ILE A 590 -81.94 87.70 -127.90
CA ILE A 590 -81.24 88.35 -129.03
C ILE A 590 -81.93 88.06 -130.36
N ASN A 591 -82.34 86.79 -130.59
CA ASN A 591 -83.08 86.40 -131.80
C ASN A 591 -84.48 87.04 -131.87
N ALA A 592 -85.19 87.15 -130.75
CA ALA A 592 -86.51 87.77 -130.70
C ALA A 592 -86.44 89.30 -130.87
N THR A 593 -85.42 89.97 -130.31
CA THR A 593 -85.14 91.40 -130.54
C THR A 593 -84.84 91.68 -132.01
N LEU A 594 -84.07 90.81 -132.68
CA LEU A 594 -83.79 90.89 -134.12
C LEU A 594 -85.07 90.74 -134.97
N GLU A 595 -85.96 89.81 -134.65
CA GLU A 595 -87.19 89.63 -135.42
C GLU A 595 -88.25 90.71 -135.08
N MET A 596 -88.29 91.22 -133.85
CA MET A 596 -89.21 92.32 -133.46
C MET A 596 -88.80 93.67 -134.04
N THR A 597 -87.49 93.94 -134.17
CA THR A 597 -87.01 95.13 -134.91
C THR A 597 -87.30 95.07 -136.41
N ARG A 598 -87.59 93.87 -136.95
CA ARG A 598 -87.97 93.63 -138.35
C ARG A 598 -89.46 93.89 -138.65
N VAL A 599 -90.33 93.88 -137.62
CA VAL A 599 -91.79 94.03 -137.76
C VAL A 599 -92.24 95.51 -137.84
N GLY A 600 -91.39 96.46 -137.47
CA GLY A 600 -91.68 97.90 -137.56
C GLY A 600 -92.31 98.47 -136.28
N ASP A 601 -93.02 99.60 -136.39
CA ASP A 601 -93.40 100.43 -135.24
C ASP A 601 -94.31 99.75 -134.20
N GLU A 602 -95.05 98.70 -134.56
CA GLU A 602 -95.84 97.90 -133.59
C GLU A 602 -94.95 97.04 -132.65
N GLY A 603 -93.72 96.71 -133.05
CA GLY A 603 -92.80 95.87 -132.28
C GLY A 603 -92.06 96.57 -131.14
N ARG A 604 -92.01 97.92 -131.13
CA ARG A 604 -91.13 98.69 -130.23
C ARG A 604 -91.34 98.42 -128.74
N GLY A 605 -92.60 98.31 -128.30
CA GLY A 605 -92.92 98.05 -126.90
C GLY A 605 -92.53 96.63 -126.45
N PHE A 606 -92.44 95.70 -127.40
CA PHE A 606 -92.09 94.31 -127.16
C PHE A 606 -90.57 94.09 -127.15
N VAL A 607 -89.82 94.82 -127.97
CA VAL A 607 -88.34 94.83 -127.96
C VAL A 607 -87.80 95.10 -126.55
N VAL A 608 -88.31 96.13 -125.87
CA VAL A 608 -87.85 96.51 -124.51
C VAL A 608 -88.00 95.35 -123.51
N VAL A 609 -89.12 94.62 -123.57
CA VAL A 609 -89.36 93.46 -122.68
C VAL A 609 -88.42 92.30 -123.01
N VAL A 610 -88.12 92.08 -124.30
CA VAL A 610 -87.21 91.02 -124.72
C VAL A 610 -85.76 91.36 -124.37
N GLU A 611 -85.34 92.62 -124.50
CA GLU A 611 -84.01 93.11 -124.14
C GLU A 611 -83.76 92.97 -122.62
N GLU A 612 -84.75 93.32 -121.79
CA GLU A 612 -84.77 93.07 -120.33
C GLU A 612 -84.64 91.58 -119.99
N ILE A 613 -85.35 90.68 -120.70
CA ILE A 613 -85.23 89.23 -120.53
C ILE A 613 -83.81 88.76 -120.91
N GLY A 614 -83.19 89.36 -121.92
CA GLY A 614 -81.81 89.07 -122.34
C GLY A 614 -80.80 89.48 -121.28
N GLU A 615 -80.95 90.68 -120.71
CA GLU A 615 -80.09 91.16 -119.62
C GLU A 615 -80.24 90.29 -118.36
N LEU A 616 -81.47 89.98 -117.93
CA LEU A 616 -81.72 89.07 -116.80
C LEU A 616 -81.15 87.67 -117.04
N ALA A 617 -81.19 87.17 -118.29
CA ALA A 617 -80.59 85.89 -118.65
C ALA A 617 -79.05 85.94 -118.66
N ALA A 618 -78.44 87.03 -119.12
CA ALA A 618 -77.00 87.24 -119.04
C ALA A 618 -76.51 87.37 -117.58
N GLN A 619 -77.21 88.14 -116.75
CA GLN A 619 -76.96 88.24 -115.31
C GLN A 619 -77.12 86.87 -114.62
N SER A 620 -78.12 86.07 -115.00
CA SER A 620 -78.31 84.70 -114.48
C SER A 620 -77.17 83.76 -114.87
N ALA A 621 -76.68 83.81 -116.12
CA ALA A 621 -75.53 83.02 -116.57
C ALA A 621 -74.25 83.39 -115.79
N GLN A 622 -74.00 84.68 -115.58
CA GLN A 622 -72.89 85.17 -114.77
C GLN A 622 -72.99 84.68 -113.31
N ALA A 623 -74.14 84.88 -112.66
CA ALA A 623 -74.36 84.43 -111.29
C ALA A 623 -74.21 82.90 -111.13
N THR A 624 -74.69 82.10 -112.08
CA THR A 624 -74.48 80.63 -112.04
C THR A 624 -73.02 80.24 -112.24
N THR A 625 -72.23 81.02 -112.97
CA THR A 625 -70.78 80.79 -113.13
C THR A 625 -70.03 81.05 -111.81
N GLU A 626 -70.40 82.11 -111.09
CA GLU A 626 -69.86 82.41 -109.75
C GLU A 626 -70.26 81.32 -108.73
N ILE A 627 -71.51 80.85 -108.76
CA ILE A 627 -71.97 79.72 -107.93
C ILE A 627 -71.19 78.44 -108.26
N GLN A 628 -70.91 78.16 -109.55
CA GLN A 628 -70.13 77.00 -109.95
C GLN A 628 -68.70 77.03 -109.36
N GLN A 629 -68.05 78.20 -109.34
CA GLN A 629 -66.74 78.38 -108.70
C GLN A 629 -66.80 78.18 -107.17
N ILE A 630 -67.88 78.62 -106.51
CA ILE A 630 -68.09 78.35 -105.08
C ILE A 630 -68.24 76.84 -104.82
N LEU A 631 -68.99 76.13 -105.66
CA LEU A 631 -69.21 74.69 -105.52
C LEU A 631 -67.93 73.88 -105.74
N GLU A 632 -67.10 74.25 -106.73
CA GLU A 632 -65.77 73.64 -106.94
C GLU A 632 -64.88 73.79 -105.69
N ASN A 633 -64.84 74.98 -105.09
CA ASN A 633 -64.12 75.22 -103.83
C ASN A 633 -64.68 74.39 -102.66
N ILE A 634 -66.01 74.21 -102.57
CA ILE A 634 -66.64 73.34 -101.57
C ILE A 634 -66.29 71.86 -101.79
N GLN A 635 -66.22 71.40 -103.04
CA GLN A 635 -65.85 70.02 -103.38
C GLN A 635 -64.39 69.73 -103.02
N LEU A 636 -63.46 70.62 -103.39
CA LEU A 636 -62.05 70.53 -103.01
C LEU A 636 -61.90 70.53 -101.47
N GLY A 637 -62.53 71.49 -100.78
CA GLY A 637 -62.48 71.59 -99.32
C GLY A 637 -63.08 70.39 -98.59
N THR A 638 -64.20 69.83 -99.07
CA THR A 638 -64.80 68.62 -98.48
C THR A 638 -63.95 67.38 -98.71
N SER A 639 -63.34 67.23 -99.89
CA SER A 639 -62.37 66.17 -100.19
C SER A 639 -61.15 66.23 -99.25
N ASP A 640 -60.55 67.40 -99.08
CA ASP A 640 -59.41 67.59 -98.18
C ASP A 640 -59.75 67.31 -96.71
N VAL A 641 -60.95 67.71 -96.25
CA VAL A 641 -61.43 67.37 -94.90
C VAL A 641 -61.65 65.86 -94.74
N VAL A 642 -62.21 65.15 -95.73
CA VAL A 642 -62.35 63.68 -95.68
C VAL A 642 -60.98 63.01 -95.60
N LYS A 643 -59.99 63.44 -96.39
CA LYS A 643 -58.62 62.93 -96.36
C LYS A 643 -57.93 63.19 -95.00
N ALA A 644 -58.14 64.37 -94.42
CA ALA A 644 -57.67 64.70 -93.08
C ALA A 644 -58.33 63.81 -92.01
N MET A 645 -59.65 63.55 -92.11
CA MET A 645 -60.37 62.67 -91.18
C MET A 645 -59.95 61.20 -91.31
N GLN A 646 -59.64 60.71 -92.50
CA GLN A 646 -59.07 59.36 -92.70
C GLN A 646 -57.70 59.23 -92.02
N THR A 647 -56.84 60.24 -92.19
CA THR A 647 -55.52 60.31 -91.52
C THR A 647 -55.68 60.36 -90.00
N GLY A 648 -56.58 61.21 -89.50
CA GLY A 648 -56.92 61.30 -88.08
C GLY A 648 -57.46 59.97 -87.53
N SER A 649 -58.33 59.28 -88.26
CA SER A 649 -58.83 57.95 -87.84
C SER A 649 -57.71 56.92 -87.73
N ALA A 650 -56.67 56.96 -88.56
CA ALA A 650 -55.52 56.07 -88.44
C ALA A 650 -54.69 56.40 -87.19
N GLN A 651 -54.39 57.69 -86.96
CA GLN A 651 -53.67 58.17 -85.77
C GLN A 651 -54.41 57.84 -84.46
N VAL A 652 -55.74 57.89 -84.46
CA VAL A 652 -56.58 57.55 -83.30
C VAL A 652 -56.52 56.04 -82.99
N VAL A 653 -56.46 55.18 -84.01
CA VAL A 653 -56.25 53.73 -83.83
C VAL A 653 -54.84 53.42 -83.33
N GLU A 654 -53.82 54.13 -83.82
CA GLU A 654 -52.45 54.01 -83.33
C GLU A 654 -52.34 54.44 -81.85
N GLY A 655 -52.92 55.59 -81.50
CA GLY A 655 -53.00 56.06 -80.11
C GLY A 655 -53.73 55.07 -79.18
N ALA A 656 -54.80 54.43 -79.64
CA ALA A 656 -55.48 53.37 -78.88
C ALA A 656 -54.55 52.20 -78.54
N ASN A 657 -53.71 51.78 -79.50
CA ASN A 657 -52.75 50.69 -79.30
C ASN A 657 -51.63 51.09 -78.34
N LEU A 658 -51.13 52.33 -78.40
CA LEU A 658 -50.13 52.83 -77.45
C LEU A 658 -50.65 52.85 -76.00
N VAL A 659 -51.88 53.35 -75.79
CA VAL A 659 -52.52 53.35 -74.46
C VAL A 659 -52.78 51.91 -73.96
N LYS A 660 -53.20 51.00 -74.86
CA LYS A 660 -53.35 49.57 -74.53
C LYS A 660 -52.02 48.93 -74.08
N ASN A 661 -50.92 49.25 -74.74
CA ASN A 661 -49.59 48.76 -74.34
C ASN A 661 -49.16 49.34 -72.99
N ALA A 662 -49.43 50.63 -72.73
CA ALA A 662 -49.18 51.23 -71.42
C ALA A 662 -49.97 50.54 -70.30
N LYS A 663 -51.24 50.15 -70.55
CA LYS A 663 -52.04 49.34 -69.61
C LYS A 663 -51.37 47.99 -69.29
N LEU A 664 -50.90 47.26 -70.31
CA LEU A 664 -50.23 45.96 -70.10
C LEU A 664 -48.96 46.10 -69.22
N SER A 665 -48.20 47.19 -69.37
CA SER A 665 -47.05 47.47 -68.50
C SER A 665 -47.48 47.78 -67.05
N LEU A 666 -48.62 48.44 -66.84
CA LEU A 666 -49.16 48.68 -65.49
C LEU A 666 -49.66 47.38 -64.83
N GLU A 667 -50.26 46.47 -65.60
CA GLU A 667 -50.63 45.12 -65.12
C GLU A 667 -49.39 44.30 -64.67
N GLN A 668 -48.25 44.44 -65.38
CA GLN A 668 -46.99 43.84 -64.96
C GLN A 668 -46.45 44.46 -63.65
N ILE A 669 -46.57 45.78 -63.45
CA ILE A 669 -46.16 46.47 -62.22
C ILE A 669 -47.03 46.03 -61.02
N LEU A 670 -48.34 45.84 -61.23
CA LEU A 670 -49.26 45.33 -60.21
C LEU A 670 -48.84 43.93 -59.73
N GLU A 671 -48.46 43.05 -60.66
CA GLU A 671 -48.01 41.70 -60.32
C GLU A 671 -46.63 41.69 -59.64
N LEU A 672 -45.68 42.50 -60.12
CA LEU A 672 -44.38 42.67 -59.46
C LEU A 672 -44.54 43.18 -58.02
N SER A 673 -45.45 44.11 -57.78
CA SER A 673 -45.73 44.64 -56.42
C SER A 673 -46.27 43.56 -55.47
N ARG A 674 -47.07 42.60 -55.98
CA ARG A 674 -47.51 41.44 -55.18
C ARG A 674 -46.37 40.50 -54.83
N GLN A 675 -45.48 40.23 -55.78
CA GLN A 675 -44.28 39.41 -55.54
C GLN A 675 -43.37 40.05 -54.48
N ILE A 676 -43.25 41.38 -54.48
CA ILE A 676 -42.52 42.11 -53.43
C ILE A 676 -43.21 41.96 -52.07
N ASP A 677 -44.55 42.09 -51.95
CA ASP A 677 -45.26 41.89 -50.67
C ASP A 677 -45.05 40.45 -50.11
N GLN A 678 -45.02 39.44 -50.98
CA GLN A 678 -44.71 38.04 -50.62
C GLN A 678 -43.25 37.84 -50.17
N LEU A 679 -42.28 38.40 -50.89
CA LEU A 679 -40.85 38.34 -50.52
C LEU A 679 -40.60 39.04 -49.19
N VAL A 680 -41.17 40.23 -49.00
CA VAL A 680 -41.11 40.99 -47.75
C VAL A 680 -41.73 40.22 -46.59
N GLN A 681 -42.89 39.60 -46.78
CA GLN A 681 -43.52 38.75 -45.76
C GLN A 681 -42.61 37.56 -45.37
N SER A 682 -41.90 36.99 -46.34
CA SER A 682 -40.94 35.89 -46.12
C SER A 682 -39.71 36.38 -45.34
N ILE A 683 -39.18 37.56 -45.67
CA ILE A 683 -38.09 38.21 -44.92
C ILE A 683 -38.50 38.48 -43.47
N SER A 684 -39.70 39.04 -43.23
CA SER A 684 -40.21 39.26 -41.87
C SER A 684 -40.38 37.96 -41.07
N SER A 685 -40.74 36.85 -41.71
CA SER A 685 -40.79 35.54 -41.03
C SER A 685 -39.38 35.02 -40.71
N ALA A 686 -38.41 35.25 -41.59
CA ALA A 686 -37.03 34.85 -41.39
C ALA A 686 -36.36 35.65 -40.27
N THR A 687 -36.56 36.98 -40.19
CA THR A 687 -35.99 37.81 -39.13
C THR A 687 -36.51 37.43 -37.74
N VAL A 688 -37.81 37.10 -37.61
CA VAL A 688 -38.38 36.58 -36.35
C VAL A 688 -37.70 35.27 -35.93
N SER A 689 -37.54 34.31 -36.86
CA SER A 689 -36.83 33.05 -36.57
C SER A 689 -35.35 33.26 -36.24
N GLN A 690 -34.70 34.23 -36.87
CA GLN A 690 -33.31 34.57 -36.61
C GLN A 690 -33.16 35.22 -35.22
N ALA A 691 -34.06 36.11 -34.82
CA ALA A 691 -34.07 36.71 -33.48
C ALA A 691 -34.22 35.66 -32.36
N GLN A 692 -35.12 34.68 -32.54
CA GLN A 692 -35.28 33.56 -31.62
C GLN A 692 -34.00 32.70 -31.53
N THR A 693 -33.32 32.49 -32.66
CA THR A 693 -32.04 31.77 -32.71
C THR A 693 -30.94 32.54 -31.98
N SER A 694 -30.81 33.86 -32.21
CA SER A 694 -29.89 34.75 -31.49
C SER A 694 -30.10 34.69 -29.98
N GLY A 695 -31.35 34.75 -29.52
CA GLY A 695 -31.69 34.61 -28.10
C GLY A 695 -31.27 33.25 -27.52
N THR A 696 -31.43 32.18 -28.29
CA THR A 696 -31.00 30.83 -27.89
C THR A 696 -29.47 30.73 -27.78
N VAL A 697 -28.73 31.28 -28.75
CA VAL A 697 -27.27 31.36 -28.72
C VAL A 697 -26.79 32.18 -27.51
N ALA A 698 -27.43 33.31 -27.20
CA ALA A 698 -27.09 34.12 -26.03
C ALA A 698 -27.28 33.36 -24.70
N ILE A 699 -28.30 32.51 -24.59
CA ILE A 699 -28.52 31.65 -23.41
C ILE A 699 -27.40 30.59 -23.33
N LEU A 700 -27.13 29.87 -24.42
CA LEU A 700 -26.07 28.84 -24.45
C LEU A 700 -24.69 29.42 -24.13
N MET A 701 -24.36 30.62 -24.63
CA MET A 701 -23.11 31.30 -24.30
C MET A 701 -23.01 31.62 -22.80
N LYS A 702 -24.09 32.07 -22.15
CA LYS A 702 -24.13 32.28 -20.69
C LYS A 702 -23.97 30.97 -19.91
N GLU A 703 -24.51 29.86 -20.41
CA GLU A 703 -24.30 28.53 -19.80
C GLU A 703 -22.85 28.08 -19.92
N ILE A 704 -22.20 28.29 -21.08
CA ILE A 704 -20.77 27.97 -21.25
C ILE A 704 -19.92 28.83 -20.32
N ALA A 705 -20.20 30.14 -20.16
CA ALA A 705 -19.46 30.99 -19.21
C ALA A 705 -19.49 30.43 -17.78
N LYS A 706 -20.66 29.95 -17.34
CA LYS A 706 -20.86 29.30 -16.03
C LYS A 706 -20.22 27.90 -15.91
N VAL A 707 -19.87 27.28 -17.04
CA VAL A 707 -19.03 26.07 -17.06
C VAL A 707 -17.56 26.47 -16.97
N SER A 708 -17.10 27.47 -17.72
CA SER A 708 -15.74 27.99 -17.68
C SER A 708 -15.35 28.51 -16.29
N GLU A 709 -16.19 29.32 -15.65
CA GLU A 709 -16.03 29.78 -14.26
C GLU A 709 -15.80 28.59 -13.30
N ARG A 710 -16.73 27.61 -13.31
CA ARG A 710 -16.64 26.40 -12.48
C ARG A 710 -15.42 25.54 -12.79
N THR A 711 -14.98 25.50 -14.05
CA THR A 711 -13.75 24.80 -14.46
C THR A 711 -12.52 25.47 -13.88
N SER A 712 -12.49 26.81 -13.82
CA SER A 712 -11.41 27.57 -13.17
C SER A 712 -11.40 27.30 -11.67
N ASP A 713 -12.54 27.41 -10.98
CA ASP A 713 -12.69 27.11 -9.55
C ASP A 713 -12.25 25.67 -9.20
N SER A 714 -12.76 24.70 -9.96
CA SER A 714 -12.44 23.28 -9.77
C SER A 714 -10.96 23.00 -10.01
N SER A 715 -10.34 23.66 -10.98
CA SER A 715 -8.90 23.57 -11.22
C SER A 715 -8.10 24.16 -10.06
N GLY A 716 -8.56 25.26 -9.45
CA GLY A 716 -7.98 25.79 -8.20
C GLY A 716 -8.02 24.77 -7.05
N ILE A 717 -9.16 24.11 -6.85
CA ILE A 717 -9.34 23.06 -5.82
C ILE A 717 -8.42 21.85 -6.09
N VAL A 718 -8.33 21.41 -7.35
CA VAL A 718 -7.44 20.31 -7.75
C VAL A 718 -5.98 20.70 -7.56
N SER A 719 -5.56 21.91 -7.93
CA SER A 719 -4.20 22.42 -7.70
C SER A 719 -3.83 22.43 -6.21
N GLY A 720 -4.74 22.89 -5.33
CA GLY A 720 -4.53 22.82 -3.87
C GLY A 720 -4.46 21.39 -3.32
N SER A 721 -5.13 20.43 -3.96
CA SER A 721 -5.09 19.01 -3.59
C SER A 721 -3.81 18.32 -4.08
N LEU A 722 -3.33 18.69 -5.27
CA LEU A 722 -2.03 18.28 -5.79
C LEU A 722 -0.88 18.80 -4.93
N GLN A 723 -0.94 20.06 -4.47
CA GLN A 723 0.04 20.63 -3.55
C GLN A 723 0.16 19.83 -2.23
N LYS A 724 -0.98 19.46 -1.62
CA LYS A 724 -0.99 18.56 -0.44
C LYS A 724 -0.43 17.17 -0.73
N THR A 725 -0.65 16.66 -1.95
CA THR A 725 -0.12 15.35 -2.37
C THR A 725 1.40 15.41 -2.55
N LEU A 726 1.92 16.52 -3.09
CA LEU A 726 3.36 16.80 -3.19
C LEU A 726 4.02 16.85 -1.81
N GLU A 727 3.41 17.54 -0.85
CA GLU A 727 3.89 17.61 0.54
C GLU A 727 3.98 16.21 1.20
N ILE A 728 2.94 15.39 1.04
CA ILE A 728 2.90 14.01 1.57
C ILE A 728 3.97 13.13 0.88
N ALA A 729 4.12 13.23 -0.44
CA ALA A 729 5.10 12.42 -1.18
C ALA A 729 6.55 12.86 -0.90
N GLN A 730 6.82 14.15 -0.68
CA GLN A 730 8.09 14.66 -0.16
C GLN A 730 8.35 14.20 1.27
N GLN A 731 7.35 14.22 2.16
CA GLN A 731 7.47 13.71 3.52
C GLN A 731 7.78 12.20 3.53
N LEU A 732 7.09 11.41 2.69
CA LEU A 732 7.37 10.00 2.49
C LEU A 732 8.81 9.78 2.00
N GLN A 733 9.24 10.50 0.95
CA GLN A 733 10.60 10.42 0.40
C GLN A 733 11.65 10.76 1.46
N LYS A 734 11.41 11.75 2.33
CA LYS A 734 12.27 12.09 3.46
C LYS A 734 12.31 10.96 4.51
N SER A 735 11.16 10.39 4.86
CA SER A 735 11.05 9.28 5.82
C SER A 735 11.77 8.01 5.34
N VAL A 736 11.62 7.63 4.06
CA VAL A 736 12.37 6.48 3.51
C VAL A 736 13.82 6.81 3.14
N GLY A 737 14.17 8.09 3.03
CA GLY A 737 15.52 8.58 2.79
C GLY A 737 16.51 8.28 3.92
N VAL A 738 16.00 8.07 5.16
CA VAL A 738 16.81 7.65 6.31
C VAL A 738 17.45 6.27 6.09
N PHE A 739 16.77 5.37 5.37
CA PHE A 739 17.26 4.02 5.13
C PHE A 739 18.31 4.00 4.01
N LYS A 740 19.51 3.49 4.30
CA LYS A 740 20.58 3.28 3.31
C LYS A 740 20.36 1.96 2.59
N THR A 741 20.19 2.02 1.27
CA THR A 741 19.86 0.85 0.43
C THR A 741 21.03 0.38 -0.46
N GLY A 742 22.22 0.97 -0.34
CA GLY A 742 23.42 0.63 -1.12
C GLY A 742 23.42 1.16 -2.55
N GLU A 743 22.24 1.29 -3.16
CA GLU A 743 22.04 2.04 -4.40
C GLU A 743 22.14 3.54 -4.11
N GLN A 744 23.31 4.12 -4.35
CA GLN A 744 23.45 5.57 -4.56
C GLN A 744 23.10 5.91 -6.01
N ASN A 745 22.06 6.74 -6.17
CA ASN A 745 21.83 7.69 -7.26
C ASN A 745 20.96 8.82 -6.69
#